data_AF-A0A258GLM0-F1
#
_entry.id   AF-A0A258GLM0-F1
#
_cell.length_a   1.000
_cell.length_b   1.000
_cell.length_c   1.000
_cell.angle_alpha   90.00
_cell.angle_beta   90.00
_cell.angle_gamma   90.00
#
_symmetry.space_group_name_H-M   'P 1'
#
loop_
_entity.id
_entity.type
_entity.pdbx_description
1 polymer ?
#
loop_
_entity_poly.entity_id
_entity_poly.type
_entity_poly.pdbx_seq_one_letter_code
_entity_poly.pdbx_strand_id
1 'polypeptide(L)'
;MKESGGRKTPLVAERRYAAKPAPKPKAARKPKTTRRRTAARKASWPVRLITGVFRLIWRVIWGVGWRLGAMTAIVLGLATFYFYAQLPPLETLIDARTKGSVTMLDRDGQVYAWRGETFGGQITADTVSPHLKNAIVATEDKRFYRHFGISPRGIASAIKINLSEGRGPLEGNGGSTITQQVAKLICLGVPYDPAQWKSEADYESDCRVSSKWRKLKEVPFSFAMEAKYGKDSVLTLYLNRAYLGAGARGFEAASQRYFGKSANEVTPAEAAMLAGLLKAPTRYAPTANLGRAQERAEVVLGLMYDQGYLTDAQYADAKANPARLSPAAEARAGGYFADWVMESGPAFLTEDTTEDVIIRTTLDQDIQKKAEDALDYVFETKVKEGSNVQAAIVVMSADGAVRAMVGGRKSQVNGAFNRATQALRQTGSTFKPFVYAAALDMGYTMNSVVEDAPLTLYVKGSGEWSPKNYTPEFRGFITLTEALTNSVNTATVRISQAVGLEAVRKVAADFGLQSELAQGPAIALGASGATLLDMTGAYAGILNGGSSVHPYGLVELRIQGDDTALIGQEGGMGERVISQDAARQLTYMMTQVVERGTGQRARLDGRQVAGKTGTTSDYRDAWFIGFTGDYVTGVWMGNDDNKPLTGVTGGGLPAEIWHEVMARVEADIPPTPLPMIRPDQVPAPAWPGQRYEAGGQGVPGTQPQQPAQQAPADQTILDILGAILGRRN
;
A
#
# COMPACT_ATOMS: atom_id res chain seq x y z
N MET A 1 28.91 -72.00 41.08
CA MET A 1 30.02 -71.85 40.11
C MET A 1 30.88 -70.69 40.62
N LYS A 2 31.88 -70.90 41.50
CA LYS A 2 33.30 -71.25 41.24
C LYS A 2 33.89 -70.48 40.04
N GLU A 3 35.05 -69.81 40.06
CA GLU A 3 36.15 -69.50 41.00
C GLU A 3 37.00 -68.42 40.25
N SER A 4 37.48 -67.35 40.89
CA SER A 4 38.89 -67.10 41.30
C SER A 4 39.98 -67.09 40.19
N GLY A 5 40.81 -66.02 40.19
CA GLY A 5 42.28 -66.20 40.17
C GLY A 5 43.11 -65.56 39.04
N GLY A 6 43.95 -64.57 39.40
CA GLY A 6 45.42 -64.73 39.29
C GLY A 6 46.19 -64.30 38.03
N ARG A 7 47.07 -63.31 38.21
CA ARG A 7 48.26 -62.92 37.40
C ARG A 7 49.05 -64.08 36.76
N LYS A 8 49.61 -63.85 35.54
CA LYS A 8 51.06 -63.73 35.24
C LYS A 8 51.34 -63.61 33.72
N THR A 9 52.44 -62.92 33.39
CA THR A 9 53.08 -62.68 32.09
C THR A 9 53.50 -63.94 31.32
N PRO A 10 53.77 -63.81 30.01
CA PRO A 10 55.03 -64.37 29.49
C PRO A 10 55.80 -63.47 28.51
N LEU A 11 57.10 -63.40 28.80
CA LEU A 11 58.29 -63.58 27.96
C LEU A 11 58.46 -62.88 26.59
N VAL A 12 59.61 -62.22 26.55
CA VAL A 12 60.35 -61.56 25.47
C VAL A 12 61.10 -62.57 24.60
N ALA A 13 61.17 -62.34 23.28
CA ALA A 13 62.34 -62.54 22.41
C ALA A 13 62.07 -61.88 21.04
N GLU A 14 62.71 -60.74 20.75
CA GLU A 14 63.87 -60.55 19.86
C GLU A 14 63.59 -60.59 18.34
N ARG A 15 63.78 -59.43 17.68
CA ARG A 15 64.57 -59.35 16.43
C ARG A 15 65.07 -57.92 16.13
N ARG A 16 66.39 -57.78 16.32
CA ARG A 16 67.42 -57.13 15.46
C ARG A 16 67.23 -55.69 14.95
N TYR A 17 67.85 -54.78 15.71
CA TYR A 17 68.90 -53.81 15.33
C TYR A 17 68.99 -53.28 13.89
N ALA A 18 68.81 -51.96 13.76
CA ALA A 18 69.59 -51.10 12.87
C ALA A 18 70.45 -50.14 13.73
N ALA A 19 71.69 -49.93 13.30
CA ALA A 19 72.78 -49.36 14.08
C ALA A 19 72.61 -47.87 14.46
N LYS A 20 72.95 -47.56 15.71
CA LYS A 20 73.09 -46.19 16.25
C LYS A 20 74.43 -45.58 15.79
N PRO A 21 74.47 -44.29 15.41
CA PRO A 21 75.72 -43.58 15.20
C PRO A 21 76.47 -43.33 16.52
N ALA A 22 77.79 -43.44 16.43
CA ALA A 22 78.77 -43.35 17.51
C ALA A 22 78.79 -41.97 18.23
N PRO A 23 79.23 -41.94 19.52
CA PRO A 23 79.26 -40.72 20.33
C PRO A 23 80.41 -39.81 19.88
N LYS A 24 80.10 -38.54 19.60
CA LYS A 24 81.11 -37.53 19.28
C LYS A 24 82.01 -37.22 20.50
N PRO A 25 83.30 -36.93 20.29
CA PRO A 25 84.28 -36.82 21.36
C PRO A 25 84.05 -35.59 22.24
N LYS A 26 84.35 -35.75 23.54
CA LYS A 26 84.47 -34.63 24.49
C LYS A 26 85.57 -33.68 24.01
N ALA A 27 85.16 -32.51 23.51
CA ALA A 27 86.08 -31.44 23.18
C ALA A 27 86.77 -30.93 24.47
N ALA A 28 88.10 -30.85 24.41
CA ALA A 28 88.96 -30.36 25.46
C ALA A 28 88.54 -28.95 25.95
N ARG A 29 88.64 -28.75 27.27
CA ARG A 29 88.52 -27.45 27.92
C ARG A 29 89.58 -26.51 27.34
N LYS A 30 89.16 -25.58 26.47
CA LYS A 30 89.99 -24.46 26.05
C LYS A 30 90.32 -23.60 27.29
N PRO A 31 91.55 -23.07 27.43
CA PRO A 31 91.88 -22.18 28.53
C PRO A 31 91.00 -20.94 28.44
N LYS A 32 90.47 -20.50 29.60
CA LYS A 32 89.74 -19.23 29.72
C LYS A 32 90.69 -18.12 29.31
N THR A 33 90.57 -17.63 28.08
CA THR A 33 91.11 -16.33 27.71
C THR A 33 90.35 -15.31 28.54
N THR A 34 91.06 -14.64 29.45
CA THR A 34 90.61 -13.43 30.12
C THR A 34 90.35 -12.39 29.03
N ARG A 35 89.11 -12.35 28.55
CA ARG A 35 88.64 -11.31 27.64
C ARG A 35 88.74 -10.01 28.43
N ARG A 36 89.81 -9.26 28.16
CA ARG A 36 90.04 -7.90 28.64
C ARG A 36 88.74 -7.15 28.38
N ARG A 37 88.01 -6.80 29.44
CA ARG A 37 86.83 -5.93 29.36
C ARG A 37 87.29 -4.67 28.62
N THR A 38 86.95 -4.55 27.35
CA THR A 38 86.94 -3.25 26.70
C THR A 38 85.98 -2.41 27.52
N ALA A 39 86.52 -1.44 28.26
CA ALA A 39 85.73 -0.47 28.99
C ALA A 39 84.69 0.07 27.99
N ALA A 40 83.41 -0.23 28.24
CA ALA A 40 82.34 0.37 27.47
C ALA A 40 82.60 1.88 27.53
N ARG A 41 82.86 2.50 26.37
CA ARG A 41 82.97 3.96 26.26
C ARG A 41 81.76 4.51 27.01
N LYS A 42 81.99 5.13 28.17
CA LYS A 42 80.94 5.80 28.93
C LYS A 42 80.32 6.77 27.94
N ALA A 43 79.09 6.48 27.49
CA ALA A 43 78.35 7.39 26.65
C ALA A 43 78.43 8.77 27.31
N SER A 44 78.82 9.78 26.53
CA SER A 44 79.00 11.14 27.03
C SER A 44 77.73 11.57 27.78
N TRP A 45 77.90 12.33 28.86
CA TRP A 45 76.82 12.74 29.74
C TRP A 45 75.53 13.23 29.02
N PRO A 46 75.58 13.95 27.87
CA PRO A 46 74.37 14.30 27.12
C PRO A 46 73.63 13.10 26.53
N VAL A 47 74.32 12.06 26.05
CA VAL A 47 73.70 10.86 25.47
C VAL A 47 72.99 10.01 26.54
N ARG A 48 73.54 9.96 27.76
CA ARG A 48 72.89 9.29 28.91
C ARG A 48 71.66 10.06 29.41
N LEU A 49 71.70 11.39 29.34
CA LEU A 49 70.57 12.25 29.71
C LEU A 49 69.42 12.08 28.70
N ILE A 50 69.72 12.15 27.40
CA ILE A 50 68.72 11.98 26.32
C ILE A 50 68.10 10.58 26.33
N THR A 51 68.90 9.53 26.44
CA THR A 51 68.39 8.14 26.50
C THR A 51 67.64 7.84 27.81
N GLY A 52 68.02 8.48 28.92
CA GLY A 52 67.32 8.42 30.19
C GLY A 52 65.95 9.10 30.14
N VAL A 53 65.86 10.29 29.55
CA VAL A 53 64.61 11.02 29.31
C VAL A 53 63.70 10.25 28.36
N PHE A 54 64.22 9.70 27.27
CA PHE A 54 63.42 8.89 26.33
C PHE A 54 62.86 7.61 26.99
N ARG A 55 63.66 6.92 27.82
CA ARG A 55 63.19 5.76 28.60
C ARG A 55 62.18 6.14 29.68
N LEU A 56 62.31 7.32 30.29
CA LEU A 56 61.35 7.84 31.26
C LEU A 56 60.02 8.18 30.57
N ILE A 57 60.06 8.90 29.44
CA ILE A 57 58.90 9.20 28.61
C ILE A 57 58.21 7.91 28.16
N TRP A 58 58.96 6.92 27.66
CA TRP A 58 58.42 5.63 27.26
C TRP A 58 57.81 4.85 28.43
N ARG A 59 58.42 4.88 29.62
CA ARG A 59 57.87 4.26 30.84
C ARG A 59 56.62 4.97 31.34
N VAL A 60 56.54 6.29 31.22
CA VAL A 60 55.36 7.07 31.57
C VAL A 60 54.24 6.80 30.57
N ILE A 61 54.51 6.85 29.26
CA ILE A 61 53.55 6.51 28.21
C ILE A 61 53.04 5.08 28.37
N TRP A 62 53.93 4.10 28.61
CA TRP A 62 53.56 2.72 28.83
C TRP A 62 52.81 2.50 30.15
N GLY A 63 53.27 3.13 31.24
CA GLY A 63 52.66 3.03 32.55
C GLY A 63 51.29 3.70 32.64
N VAL A 64 51.10 4.83 31.97
CA VAL A 64 49.81 5.50 31.81
C VAL A 64 48.93 4.71 30.84
N GLY A 65 49.48 4.29 29.70
CA GLY A 65 48.74 3.53 28.68
C GLY A 65 48.19 2.19 29.18
N TRP A 66 48.98 1.40 29.90
CA TRP A 66 48.52 0.14 30.49
C TRP A 66 47.45 0.37 31.56
N ARG A 67 47.62 1.38 32.44
CA ARG A 67 46.63 1.69 33.48
C ARG A 67 45.32 2.20 32.89
N LEU A 68 45.39 3.08 31.89
CA LEU A 68 44.22 3.53 31.14
C LEU A 68 43.54 2.35 30.44
N GLY A 69 44.30 1.49 29.75
CA GLY A 69 43.77 0.30 29.10
C GLY A 69 43.08 -0.66 30.07
N ALA A 70 43.69 -0.93 31.23
CA ALA A 70 43.11 -1.77 32.27
C ALA A 70 41.83 -1.13 32.85
N MET A 71 41.84 0.17 33.13
CA MET A 71 40.66 0.90 33.60
C MET A 71 39.53 0.86 32.56
N THR A 72 39.82 1.10 31.28
CA THR A 72 38.84 0.99 30.19
C THR A 72 38.30 -0.43 30.07
N ALA A 73 39.14 -1.46 30.20
CA ALA A 73 38.69 -2.86 30.18
C ALA A 73 37.77 -3.19 31.37
N ILE A 74 38.08 -2.69 32.58
CA ILE A 74 37.23 -2.85 33.75
C ILE A 74 35.88 -2.16 33.54
N VAL A 75 35.88 -0.89 33.10
CA VAL A 75 34.65 -0.14 32.82
C VAL A 75 33.81 -0.84 31.75
N LEU A 76 34.43 -1.30 30.67
CA LEU A 76 33.76 -2.04 29.61
C LEU A 76 33.19 -3.38 30.12
N GLY A 77 33.95 -4.12 30.93
CA GLY A 77 33.52 -5.37 31.54
C GLY A 77 32.34 -5.19 32.49
N LEU A 78 32.39 -4.19 33.36
CA LEU A 78 31.28 -3.83 34.26
C LEU A 78 30.04 -3.40 33.48
N ALA A 79 30.19 -2.56 32.46
CA ALA A 79 29.08 -2.15 31.59
C ALA A 79 28.49 -3.34 30.83
N THR A 80 29.33 -4.26 30.34
CA THR A 80 28.90 -5.49 29.67
C THR A 80 28.11 -6.38 30.64
N PHE A 81 28.61 -6.57 31.86
CA PHE A 81 27.92 -7.36 32.88
C PHE A 81 26.57 -6.73 33.29
N TYR A 82 26.52 -5.40 33.43
CA TYR A 82 25.30 -4.66 33.72
C TYR A 82 24.22 -4.94 32.67
N PHE A 83 24.55 -4.84 31.37
CA PHE A 83 23.61 -5.16 30.31
C PHE A 83 23.26 -6.65 30.27
N TYR A 84 24.23 -7.54 30.48
CA TYR A 84 24.01 -8.99 30.50
C TYR A 84 22.96 -9.41 31.54
N ALA A 85 23.01 -8.79 32.72
CA ALA A 85 22.07 -9.05 33.82
C ALA A 85 20.65 -8.56 33.51
N GLN A 86 20.49 -7.53 32.68
CA GLN A 86 19.19 -6.92 32.35
C GLN A 86 18.54 -7.48 31.10
N LEU A 87 19.30 -8.18 30.25
CA LEU A 87 18.76 -8.81 29.05
C LEU A 87 17.64 -9.79 29.43
N PRO A 88 16.46 -9.74 28.80
CA PRO A 88 15.38 -10.70 29.08
C PRO A 88 15.68 -12.09 28.46
N PRO A 89 14.76 -13.07 28.56
CA PRO A 89 14.82 -14.28 27.75
C PRO A 89 14.77 -13.97 26.23
N LEU A 90 15.21 -14.91 25.40
CA LEU A 90 15.30 -14.69 23.95
C LEU A 90 13.91 -14.56 23.31
N GLU A 91 12.96 -15.34 23.79
CA GLU A 91 11.61 -15.51 23.27
C GLU A 91 10.83 -14.19 23.32
N THR A 92 10.99 -13.43 24.40
CA THR A 92 10.33 -12.12 24.56
C THR A 92 10.87 -11.07 23.59
N LEU A 93 12.11 -11.24 23.12
CA LEU A 93 12.73 -10.34 22.15
C LEU A 93 12.36 -10.70 20.71
N ILE A 94 11.85 -11.90 20.46
CA ILE A 94 11.38 -12.32 19.14
C ILE A 94 9.97 -11.76 18.88
N ASP A 95 9.10 -11.71 19.89
CA ASP A 95 7.65 -11.49 19.74
C ASP A 95 7.14 -10.03 19.81
N ALA A 96 8.00 -9.03 20.05
CA ALA A 96 7.54 -7.64 20.14
C ALA A 96 7.19 -7.06 18.75
N ARG A 97 5.93 -7.08 18.30
CA ARG A 97 5.48 -6.38 17.08
C ARG A 97 5.14 -4.94 17.39
N THR A 98 5.42 -4.00 16.48
CA THR A 98 5.03 -2.59 16.66
C THR A 98 3.79 -2.17 15.88
N LYS A 99 3.39 -2.97 14.89
CA LYS A 99 2.13 -2.83 14.15
C LYS A 99 1.62 -4.22 13.81
N GLY A 100 0.31 -4.42 13.82
CA GLY A 100 -0.32 -5.64 13.37
C GLY A 100 -0.40 -5.70 11.84
N SER A 101 -0.80 -6.85 11.30
CA SER A 101 -1.09 -7.00 9.88
C SER A 101 -2.56 -6.77 9.59
N VAL A 102 -2.87 -6.11 8.48
CA VAL A 102 -4.22 -5.99 7.95
C VAL A 102 -4.33 -6.91 6.75
N THR A 103 -5.12 -7.98 6.90
CA THR A 103 -5.43 -8.93 5.84
C THR A 103 -6.75 -8.57 5.20
N MET A 104 -6.74 -8.28 3.89
CA MET A 104 -7.95 -7.99 3.13
C MET A 104 -8.41 -9.23 2.34
N LEU A 105 -9.66 -9.59 2.57
CA LEU A 105 -10.37 -10.67 1.91
C LEU A 105 -11.36 -10.10 0.91
N ASP A 106 -11.46 -10.73 -0.26
CA ASP A 106 -12.46 -10.40 -1.27
C ASP A 106 -13.85 -10.89 -0.83
N ARG A 107 -14.86 -10.68 -1.70
CA ARG A 107 -16.24 -11.05 -1.39
C ARG A 107 -16.43 -12.56 -1.15
N ASP A 108 -15.55 -13.40 -1.70
CA ASP A 108 -15.57 -14.86 -1.63
C ASP A 108 -14.66 -15.38 -0.49
N GLY A 109 -14.10 -14.47 0.32
CA GLY A 109 -13.25 -14.78 1.46
C GLY A 109 -11.80 -15.10 1.10
N GLN A 110 -11.38 -14.89 -0.15
CA GLN A 110 -10.01 -15.12 -0.58
C GLN A 110 -9.14 -13.89 -0.30
N VAL A 111 -7.92 -14.15 0.16
CA VAL A 111 -6.93 -13.10 0.40
C VAL A 111 -6.48 -12.47 -0.92
N TYR A 112 -6.66 -11.16 -1.06
CA TYR A 112 -6.19 -10.41 -2.23
C TYR A 112 -5.19 -9.31 -1.90
N ALA A 113 -5.08 -8.85 -0.66
CA ALA A 113 -4.09 -7.81 -0.29
C ALA A 113 -3.74 -7.83 1.19
N TRP A 114 -2.51 -7.43 1.52
CA TRP A 114 -2.02 -7.27 2.91
C TRP A 114 -1.37 -5.90 3.15
N ARG A 115 -1.55 -5.36 4.36
CA ARG A 115 -0.86 -4.16 4.88
C ARG A 115 -0.33 -4.43 6.29
N GLY A 116 0.59 -3.60 6.79
CA GLY A 116 1.16 -3.76 8.13
C GLY A 116 2.23 -4.86 8.25
N GLU A 117 2.63 -5.18 9.49
CA GLU A 117 3.73 -6.11 9.79
C GLU A 117 3.22 -7.56 9.89
N THR A 118 3.60 -8.38 8.92
CA THR A 118 3.20 -9.79 8.86
C THR A 118 4.08 -10.65 9.75
N PHE A 119 3.48 -11.58 10.51
CA PHE A 119 4.20 -12.63 11.21
C PHE A 119 4.27 -13.88 10.32
N GLY A 120 5.34 -14.00 9.54
CA GLY A 120 5.74 -15.29 9.00
C GLY A 120 6.46 -16.06 10.11
N GLY A 121 5.98 -17.25 10.46
CA GLY A 121 6.40 -18.02 11.64
C GLY A 121 7.90 -18.02 11.98
N GLN A 122 8.22 -18.26 13.26
CA GLN A 122 9.58 -18.11 13.77
C GLN A 122 10.60 -18.92 12.98
N ILE A 123 11.56 -18.22 12.37
CA ILE A 123 12.68 -18.87 11.67
C ILE A 123 13.97 -18.69 12.47
N THR A 124 14.67 -19.79 12.72
CA THR A 124 15.94 -19.76 13.45
C THR A 124 17.12 -19.75 12.49
N ALA A 125 18.30 -19.42 13.01
CA ALA A 125 19.55 -19.52 12.26
C ALA A 125 19.87 -20.94 11.77
N ASP A 126 19.18 -21.97 12.27
CA ASP A 126 19.36 -23.37 11.90
C ASP A 126 18.26 -23.88 10.95
N THR A 127 17.04 -23.31 11.01
CA THR A 127 15.93 -23.69 10.12
C THR A 127 15.88 -22.86 8.84
N VAL A 128 16.54 -21.70 8.80
CA VAL A 128 16.61 -20.84 7.61
C VAL A 128 17.40 -21.48 6.47
N SER A 129 17.06 -21.13 5.23
CA SER A 129 17.80 -21.57 4.05
C SER A 129 19.29 -21.26 4.24
N PRO A 130 20.21 -22.22 4.03
CA PRO A 130 21.64 -21.98 4.10
C PRO A 130 22.07 -20.86 3.15
N HIS A 131 21.40 -20.72 2.00
CA HIS A 131 21.65 -19.64 1.05
C HIS A 131 21.31 -18.28 1.65
N LEU A 132 20.19 -18.17 2.37
CA LEU A 132 19.79 -16.93 3.02
C LEU A 132 20.70 -16.55 4.19
N LYS A 133 21.02 -17.52 5.06
CA LYS A 133 22.02 -17.36 6.13
C LYS A 133 23.33 -16.82 5.56
N ASN A 134 23.83 -17.45 4.50
CA ASN A 134 25.09 -17.08 3.86
C ASN A 134 25.00 -15.73 3.14
N ALA A 135 23.88 -15.38 2.51
CA ALA A 135 23.67 -14.09 1.85
C ALA A 135 23.76 -12.92 2.83
N ILE A 136 23.11 -13.07 3.99
CA ILE A 136 23.13 -12.07 5.07
C ILE A 136 24.55 -11.93 5.62
N VAL A 137 25.20 -13.04 5.99
CA VAL A 137 26.57 -13.03 6.51
C VAL A 137 27.55 -12.46 5.48
N ALA A 138 27.41 -12.81 4.21
CA ALA A 138 28.27 -12.31 3.13
C ALA A 138 28.18 -10.80 2.94
N THR A 139 26.98 -10.23 3.11
CA THR A 139 26.67 -8.83 2.82
C THR A 139 26.88 -7.93 4.03
N GLU A 140 26.40 -8.33 5.20
CA GLU A 140 26.36 -7.49 6.40
C GLU A 140 27.62 -7.66 7.26
N ASP A 141 28.11 -8.89 7.43
CA ASP A 141 29.23 -9.17 8.34
C ASP A 141 29.98 -10.47 7.98
N LYS A 142 30.88 -10.40 6.98
CA LYS A 142 31.67 -11.53 6.44
C LYS A 142 32.37 -12.38 7.51
N ARG A 143 32.65 -11.83 8.69
CA ARG A 143 33.37 -12.52 9.77
C ARG A 143 32.53 -12.70 11.02
N PHE A 144 31.20 -12.65 10.89
CA PHE A 144 30.25 -12.72 12.00
C PHE A 144 30.61 -13.81 13.03
N TYR A 145 30.86 -15.04 12.57
CA TYR A 145 31.21 -16.17 13.44
C TYR A 145 32.63 -16.16 14.02
N ARG A 146 33.50 -15.22 13.62
CA ARG A 146 34.92 -15.17 14.02
C ARG A 146 35.27 -14.04 14.97
N HIS A 147 34.37 -13.10 15.21
CA HIS A 147 34.56 -12.02 16.18
C HIS A 147 33.52 -12.12 17.30
N PHE A 148 33.70 -11.37 18.36
CA PHE A 148 32.79 -11.36 19.51
C PHE A 148 32.24 -9.95 19.70
N GLY A 149 30.94 -9.75 19.52
CA GLY A 149 30.20 -8.48 19.62
C GLY A 149 30.52 -7.48 18.51
N ILE A 150 31.78 -7.05 18.46
CA ILE A 150 32.31 -6.05 17.54
C ILE A 150 33.46 -6.64 16.70
N SER A 151 33.69 -6.07 15.53
CA SER A 151 34.78 -6.49 14.63
C SER A 151 35.85 -5.39 14.52
N PRO A 152 36.96 -5.46 15.28
CA PRO A 152 38.04 -4.48 15.18
C PRO A 152 38.62 -4.38 13.76
N ARG A 153 38.72 -5.53 13.08
CA ARG A 153 39.16 -5.59 11.67
C ARG A 153 38.12 -5.04 10.70
N GLY A 154 36.83 -5.17 11.01
CA GLY A 154 35.75 -4.56 10.23
C GLY A 154 35.80 -3.04 10.32
N ILE A 155 35.93 -2.51 11.53
CA ILE A 155 36.08 -1.07 11.80
C ILE A 155 37.31 -0.51 11.08
N ALA A 156 38.47 -1.16 11.22
CA ALA A 156 39.69 -0.71 10.54
C ALA A 156 39.55 -0.73 9.00
N SER A 157 38.87 -1.73 8.44
CA SER A 157 38.61 -1.82 7.00
C SER A 157 37.68 -0.69 6.53
N ALA A 158 36.62 -0.40 7.29
CA ALA A 158 35.69 0.69 6.98
C ALA A 158 36.37 2.06 7.02
N ILE A 159 37.23 2.32 8.02
CA ILE A 159 38.03 3.55 8.11
C ILE A 159 38.92 3.70 6.87
N LYS A 160 39.61 2.63 6.46
CA LYS A 160 40.47 2.65 5.28
C LYS A 160 39.68 3.00 4.01
N ILE A 161 38.50 2.39 3.83
CA ILE A 161 37.61 2.63 2.68
C ILE A 161 37.12 4.08 2.67
N ASN A 162 36.62 4.58 3.80
CA ASN A 162 36.13 5.96 3.92
C ASN A 162 37.22 6.98 3.56
N LEU A 163 38.44 6.78 4.08
CA LEU A 163 39.58 7.64 3.79
C LEU A 163 39.98 7.58 2.31
N SER A 164 39.94 6.39 1.69
CA SER A 164 40.23 6.25 0.25
C SER A 164 39.16 6.87 -0.65
N GLU A 165 37.92 7.02 -0.16
CA GLU A 165 36.80 7.67 -0.86
C GLU A 165 36.70 9.18 -0.56
N GLY A 166 37.67 9.76 0.14
CA GLY A 166 37.69 11.18 0.49
C GLY A 166 36.69 11.59 1.58
N ARG A 167 36.13 10.63 2.32
CA ARG A 167 35.21 10.86 3.45
C ARG A 167 35.96 10.88 4.79
N GLY A 168 35.35 11.43 5.83
CA GLY A 168 35.89 11.36 7.19
C GLY A 168 35.99 9.90 7.70
N PRO A 169 36.92 9.59 8.63
CA PRO A 169 37.15 8.23 9.14
C PRO A 169 35.89 7.54 9.69
N LEU A 170 34.92 8.33 10.17
CA LEU A 170 33.69 7.87 10.83
C LEU A 170 32.42 8.23 10.03
N GLU A 171 32.54 8.69 8.79
CA GLU A 171 31.41 9.23 8.00
C GLU A 171 30.77 8.23 7.02
N GLY A 172 31.05 6.93 7.17
CA GLY A 172 30.55 5.88 6.27
C GLY A 172 29.75 4.76 6.92
N ASN A 173 28.91 4.11 6.12
CA ASN A 173 28.17 2.89 6.45
C ASN A 173 29.01 1.67 6.06
N GLY A 174 29.37 0.79 7.00
CA GLY A 174 30.08 -0.46 6.66
C GLY A 174 30.96 -1.08 7.74
N GLY A 175 31.08 -0.45 8.93
CA GLY A 175 31.90 -0.99 10.03
C GLY A 175 31.13 -1.73 11.13
N SER A 176 29.79 -1.78 11.07
CA SER A 176 28.96 -2.37 12.14
C SER A 176 28.75 -3.87 11.93
N THR A 177 28.73 -4.64 13.01
CA THR A 177 28.46 -6.10 12.99
C THR A 177 26.96 -6.38 13.00
N ILE A 178 26.56 -7.60 12.63
CA ILE A 178 25.15 -8.05 12.78
C ILE A 178 24.69 -7.88 14.24
N THR A 179 25.54 -8.20 15.21
CA THR A 179 25.25 -8.02 16.65
C THR A 179 24.97 -6.57 17.01
N GLN A 180 25.74 -5.62 16.48
CA GLN A 180 25.47 -4.20 16.68
C GLN A 180 24.17 -3.75 16.01
N GLN A 181 23.81 -4.34 14.88
CA GLN A 181 22.52 -4.07 14.23
C GLN A 181 21.37 -4.64 15.06
N VAL A 182 21.48 -5.85 15.60
CA VAL A 182 20.50 -6.42 16.52
C VAL A 182 20.35 -5.53 17.76
N ALA A 183 21.46 -5.04 18.33
CA ALA A 183 21.45 -4.13 19.47
C ALA A 183 20.59 -2.88 19.20
N LYS A 184 20.68 -2.35 17.98
CA LYS A 184 19.84 -1.25 17.51
C LYS A 184 18.38 -1.67 17.34
N LEU A 185 18.14 -2.83 16.72
CA LEU A 185 16.78 -3.33 16.47
C LEU A 185 16.00 -3.57 17.77
N ILE A 186 16.64 -4.08 18.83
CA ILE A 186 16.00 -4.32 20.13
C ILE A 186 16.16 -3.15 21.11
N CYS A 187 16.47 -1.93 20.63
CA CYS A 187 16.57 -0.73 21.45
C CYS A 187 17.49 -0.85 22.69
N LEU A 188 18.61 -1.57 22.59
CA LEU A 188 19.49 -1.86 23.73
C LEU A 188 18.78 -2.54 24.92
N GLY A 189 17.75 -3.33 24.64
CA GLY A 189 17.01 -4.11 25.65
C GLY A 189 16.14 -3.26 26.57
N VAL A 190 15.94 -1.99 26.25
CA VAL A 190 14.97 -1.14 26.96
C VAL A 190 13.56 -1.67 26.61
N PRO A 191 12.68 -1.90 27.59
CA PRO A 191 11.29 -2.24 27.31
C PRO A 191 10.49 -0.97 26.97
N TYR A 192 9.45 -1.12 26.16
CA TYR A 192 8.48 -0.05 25.93
C TYR A 192 7.77 0.33 27.24
N ASP A 193 7.65 1.63 27.50
CA ASP A 193 6.93 2.21 28.63
C ASP A 193 5.86 3.20 28.14
N PRO A 194 4.56 2.87 28.26
CA PRO A 194 3.47 3.73 27.78
C PRO A 194 3.36 5.06 28.54
N ALA A 195 4.01 5.20 29.71
CA ALA A 195 4.08 6.49 30.41
C ALA A 195 5.09 7.46 29.78
N GLN A 196 6.08 6.95 29.04
CA GLN A 196 7.14 7.73 28.40
C GLN A 196 6.89 7.97 26.92
N TRP A 197 6.29 7.00 26.22
CA TRP A 197 6.02 7.08 24.79
C TRP A 197 4.55 6.78 24.50
N LYS A 198 3.95 7.62 23.66
CA LYS A 198 2.53 7.51 23.26
C LYS A 198 2.22 6.24 22.48
N SER A 199 3.22 5.70 21.79
CA SER A 199 3.15 4.48 21.00
C SER A 199 4.49 3.76 21.00
N GLU A 200 4.49 2.45 20.70
CA GLU A 200 5.72 1.68 20.53
C GLU A 200 6.51 2.14 19.29
N ALA A 201 5.84 2.69 18.28
CA ALA A 201 6.48 3.30 17.12
C ALA A 201 7.31 4.54 17.49
N ASP A 202 6.79 5.41 18.35
CA ASP A 202 7.51 6.57 18.87
C ASP A 202 8.76 6.12 19.65
N TYR A 203 8.60 5.09 20.49
CA TYR A 203 9.68 4.47 21.23
C TYR A 203 10.80 3.93 20.32
N GLU A 204 10.47 3.15 19.29
CA GLU A 204 11.47 2.62 18.36
C GLU A 204 12.17 3.73 17.57
N SER A 205 11.42 4.77 17.17
CA SER A 205 11.97 5.90 16.43
C SER A 205 13.04 6.64 17.25
N ASP A 206 12.75 6.87 18.54
CA ASP A 206 13.65 7.51 19.50
C ASP A 206 14.85 6.61 19.83
N CYS A 207 14.60 5.34 20.16
CA CYS A 207 15.63 4.40 20.56
C CYS A 207 16.64 4.09 19.42
N ARG A 208 16.20 4.16 18.15
CA ARG A 208 17.01 3.82 16.96
C ARG A 208 17.73 5.03 16.36
N VAL A 209 17.53 6.25 16.89
CA VAL A 209 18.20 7.46 16.39
C VAL A 209 19.72 7.28 16.38
N SER A 210 20.36 7.54 15.24
CA SER A 210 21.81 7.42 15.09
C SER A 210 22.58 8.50 15.86
N SER A 211 22.77 8.30 17.17
CA SER A 211 23.58 9.19 18.03
C SER A 211 24.93 8.57 18.40
N LYS A 212 25.95 9.42 18.59
CA LYS A 212 27.29 9.00 19.03
C LYS A 212 27.25 8.29 20.38
N TRP A 213 26.37 8.75 21.28
CA TRP A 213 26.18 8.16 22.61
C TRP A 213 25.55 6.77 22.56
N ARG A 214 24.53 6.56 21.71
CA ARG A 214 23.95 5.23 21.47
C ARG A 214 25.01 4.28 20.92
N LYS A 215 25.82 4.72 19.96
CA LYS A 215 26.89 3.90 19.38
C LYS A 215 27.94 3.48 20.42
N LEU A 216 28.20 4.30 21.43
CA LEU A 216 29.08 3.95 22.54
C LEU A 216 28.46 2.88 23.44
N LYS A 217 27.14 2.97 23.73
CA LYS A 217 26.40 1.96 24.51
C LYS A 217 26.24 0.62 23.77
N GLU A 218 26.14 0.63 22.45
CA GLU A 218 26.06 -0.59 21.63
C GLU A 218 27.26 -1.52 21.84
N VAL A 219 28.44 -1.00 22.16
CA VAL A 219 29.66 -1.81 22.32
C VAL A 219 29.56 -2.80 23.50
N PRO A 220 29.40 -2.35 24.76
CA PRO A 220 29.18 -3.27 25.89
C PRO A 220 27.90 -4.09 25.74
N PHE A 221 26.85 -3.54 25.14
CA PHE A 221 25.60 -4.27 24.91
C PHE A 221 25.77 -5.43 23.90
N SER A 222 26.55 -5.22 22.83
CA SER A 222 26.83 -6.27 21.83
C SER A 222 27.62 -7.43 22.43
N PHE A 223 28.60 -7.14 23.30
CA PHE A 223 29.31 -8.17 24.05
C PHE A 223 28.38 -8.92 25.00
N ALA A 224 27.47 -8.21 25.68
CA ALA A 224 26.51 -8.79 26.62
C ALA A 224 25.54 -9.75 25.91
N MET A 225 24.98 -9.34 24.77
CA MET A 225 24.08 -10.17 23.98
C MET A 225 24.76 -11.44 23.49
N GLU A 226 25.97 -11.34 22.94
CA GLU A 226 26.68 -12.53 22.47
C GLU A 226 27.12 -13.45 23.61
N ALA A 227 27.46 -12.90 24.79
CA ALA A 227 27.74 -13.69 25.97
C ALA A 227 26.50 -14.48 26.45
N LYS A 228 25.31 -13.88 26.35
CA LYS A 228 24.07 -14.47 26.87
C LYS A 228 23.42 -15.44 25.90
N TYR A 229 23.30 -15.05 24.63
CA TYR A 229 22.49 -15.78 23.66
C TYR A 229 23.32 -16.60 22.67
N GLY A 230 24.60 -16.27 22.48
CA GLY A 230 25.43 -16.87 21.45
C GLY A 230 25.13 -16.35 20.03
N LYS A 231 25.90 -16.83 19.04
CA LYS A 231 25.87 -16.31 17.66
C LYS A 231 24.57 -16.62 16.91
N ASP A 232 24.11 -17.86 16.98
CA ASP A 232 22.94 -18.29 16.21
C ASP A 232 21.64 -17.67 16.77
N SER A 233 21.54 -17.45 18.07
CA SER A 233 20.42 -16.71 18.67
C SER A 233 20.43 -15.22 18.30
N VAL A 234 21.61 -14.58 18.26
CA VAL A 234 21.72 -13.20 17.77
C VAL A 234 21.33 -13.12 16.30
N LEU A 235 21.76 -14.07 15.47
CA LEU A 235 21.33 -14.13 14.08
C LEU A 235 19.83 -14.41 13.96
N THR A 236 19.25 -15.24 14.83
CA THR A 236 17.81 -15.50 14.90
C THR A 236 17.04 -14.21 15.20
N LEU A 237 17.47 -13.40 16.17
CA LEU A 237 16.88 -12.09 16.42
C LEU A 237 16.96 -11.18 15.20
N TYR A 238 18.10 -11.19 14.50
CA TYR A 238 18.26 -10.42 13.27
C TYR A 238 17.27 -10.89 12.18
N LEU A 239 17.17 -12.21 11.99
CA LEU A 239 16.31 -12.85 11.00
C LEU A 239 14.84 -12.53 11.21
N ASN A 240 14.38 -12.35 12.45
CA ASN A 240 12.97 -12.09 12.74
C ASN A 240 12.64 -10.60 12.91
N ARG A 241 13.62 -9.73 13.17
CA ARG A 241 13.37 -8.30 13.42
C ARG A 241 13.81 -7.34 12.32
N ALA A 242 14.62 -7.77 11.36
CA ALA A 242 15.06 -6.91 10.29
C ALA A 242 13.87 -6.44 9.42
N TYR A 243 13.72 -5.13 9.22
CA TYR A 243 12.72 -4.61 8.30
C TYR A 243 13.18 -4.77 6.85
N LEU A 244 12.34 -5.40 6.03
CA LEU A 244 12.64 -5.80 4.65
C LEU A 244 11.68 -5.15 3.64
N GLY A 245 11.00 -4.06 4.03
CA GLY A 245 10.18 -3.25 3.15
C GLY A 245 8.76 -3.77 3.01
N ALA A 246 7.87 -2.91 2.48
CA ALA A 246 6.47 -3.23 2.23
C ALA A 246 5.73 -3.87 3.43
N GLY A 247 6.06 -3.42 4.64
CA GLY A 247 5.51 -3.97 5.89
C GLY A 247 6.15 -5.27 6.36
N ALA A 248 6.94 -5.98 5.55
CA ALA A 248 7.58 -7.22 5.99
C ALA A 248 8.70 -6.95 7.02
N ARG A 249 8.52 -7.47 8.24
CA ARG A 249 9.57 -7.58 9.25
C ARG A 249 9.92 -9.04 9.47
N GLY A 250 11.22 -9.30 9.40
CA GLY A 250 11.75 -10.65 9.40
C GLY A 250 11.73 -11.30 8.01
N PHE A 251 12.68 -12.22 7.83
CA PHE A 251 12.95 -12.85 6.54
C PHE A 251 11.88 -13.85 6.12
N GLU A 252 11.23 -14.53 7.07
CA GLU A 252 10.10 -15.41 6.75
C GLU A 252 8.93 -14.61 6.17
N ALA A 253 8.52 -13.55 6.86
CA ALA A 253 7.47 -12.65 6.39
C ALA A 253 7.80 -12.06 5.01
N ALA A 254 9.04 -11.61 4.80
CA ALA A 254 9.48 -11.08 3.51
C ALA A 254 9.49 -12.13 2.41
N SER A 255 9.93 -13.37 2.70
CA SER A 255 9.93 -14.46 1.74
C SER A 255 8.51 -14.84 1.31
N GLN A 256 7.60 -14.98 2.27
CA GLN A 256 6.19 -15.23 1.99
C GLN A 256 5.58 -14.08 1.18
N ARG A 257 5.90 -12.84 1.56
CA ARG A 257 5.41 -11.64 0.87
C ARG A 257 5.87 -11.55 -0.57
N TYR A 258 7.15 -11.80 -0.87
CA TYR A 258 7.71 -11.57 -2.20
C TYR A 258 7.66 -12.82 -3.09
N PHE A 259 7.80 -14.01 -2.50
CA PHE A 259 7.95 -15.27 -3.24
C PHE A 259 6.87 -16.31 -2.92
N GLY A 260 5.99 -16.06 -1.95
CA GLY A 260 4.91 -16.98 -1.60
C GLY A 260 5.39 -18.31 -1.02
N LYS A 261 6.60 -18.35 -0.44
CA LYS A 261 7.22 -19.54 0.15
C LYS A 261 8.05 -19.20 1.36
N SER A 262 8.39 -20.23 2.15
CA SER A 262 9.13 -20.02 3.39
C SER A 262 10.60 -19.66 3.13
N ALA A 263 11.17 -18.86 4.03
CA ALA A 263 12.57 -18.47 4.02
C ALA A 263 13.52 -19.66 4.27
N ASN A 264 13.00 -20.84 4.62
CA ASN A 264 13.76 -22.10 4.64
C ASN A 264 14.05 -22.66 3.21
N GLU A 265 13.24 -22.27 2.22
CA GLU A 265 13.21 -22.86 0.87
C GLU A 265 13.67 -21.88 -0.22
N VAL A 266 14.12 -20.68 0.16
CA VAL A 266 14.59 -19.69 -0.82
C VAL A 266 15.86 -20.13 -1.53
N THR A 267 15.87 -19.88 -2.83
CA THR A 267 17.00 -20.13 -3.75
C THR A 267 18.12 -19.09 -3.56
N PRO A 268 19.32 -19.30 -4.13
CA PRO A 268 20.39 -18.30 -4.08
C PRO A 268 19.97 -16.90 -4.57
N ALA A 269 19.21 -16.82 -5.68
CA ALA A 269 18.77 -15.55 -6.25
C ALA A 269 17.80 -14.81 -5.31
N GLU A 270 16.83 -15.53 -4.73
CA GLU A 270 15.84 -14.97 -3.80
C GLU A 270 16.50 -14.59 -2.46
N ALA A 271 17.40 -15.42 -1.95
CA ALA A 271 18.20 -15.14 -0.77
C ALA A 271 19.03 -13.86 -0.94
N ALA A 272 19.68 -13.71 -2.09
CA ALA A 272 20.46 -12.54 -2.42
C ALA A 272 19.58 -11.29 -2.56
N MET A 273 18.38 -11.42 -3.14
CA MET A 273 17.40 -10.35 -3.20
C MET A 273 16.97 -9.89 -1.80
N LEU A 274 16.57 -10.81 -0.92
CA LEU A 274 16.17 -10.51 0.46
C LEU A 274 17.30 -9.82 1.25
N ALA A 275 18.51 -10.37 1.21
CA ALA A 275 19.67 -9.75 1.85
C ALA A 275 20.01 -8.38 1.24
N GLY A 276 19.76 -8.19 -0.06
CA GLY A 276 19.93 -6.92 -0.76
C GLY A 276 19.04 -5.79 -0.22
N LEU A 277 17.85 -6.13 0.32
CA LEU A 277 16.87 -5.18 0.85
C LEU A 277 17.39 -4.43 2.09
N LEU A 278 18.22 -5.08 2.92
CA LEU A 278 18.71 -4.54 4.20
C LEU A 278 19.35 -3.15 4.08
N LYS A 279 20.00 -2.86 2.94
CA LYS A 279 20.65 -1.57 2.69
C LYS A 279 19.66 -0.41 2.61
N ALA A 280 18.51 -0.62 1.98
CA ALA A 280 17.45 0.38 1.85
C ALA A 280 16.12 -0.32 1.52
N PRO A 281 15.41 -0.85 2.53
CA PRO A 281 14.31 -1.80 2.33
C PRO A 281 13.19 -1.27 1.43
N THR A 282 12.77 -0.01 1.62
CA THR A 282 11.72 0.61 0.79
C THR A 282 12.18 0.84 -0.65
N ARG A 283 13.45 1.19 -0.88
CA ARG A 283 13.97 1.54 -2.22
C ARG A 283 14.22 0.32 -3.08
N TYR A 284 14.67 -0.77 -2.47
CA TYR A 284 15.00 -2.03 -3.13
C TYR A 284 13.89 -3.08 -3.02
N ALA A 285 12.74 -2.77 -2.42
CA ALA A 285 11.59 -3.67 -2.38
C ALA A 285 11.20 -4.09 -3.81
N PRO A 286 11.07 -5.41 -4.10
CA PRO A 286 10.74 -5.89 -5.44
C PRO A 286 9.38 -5.40 -5.94
N THR A 287 8.43 -5.16 -5.02
CA THR A 287 7.11 -4.57 -5.30
C THR A 287 7.16 -3.09 -5.69
N ALA A 288 8.25 -2.38 -5.36
CA ALA A 288 8.43 -0.98 -5.76
C ALA A 288 9.17 -0.85 -7.09
N ASN A 289 10.22 -1.67 -7.29
CA ASN A 289 10.94 -1.75 -8.56
C ASN A 289 11.73 -3.06 -8.66
N LEU A 290 11.20 -4.03 -9.40
CA LEU A 290 11.82 -5.35 -9.54
C LEU A 290 13.23 -5.30 -10.15
N GLY A 291 13.43 -4.51 -11.22
CA GLY A 291 14.73 -4.41 -11.88
C GLY A 291 15.84 -3.92 -10.93
N ARG A 292 15.55 -2.88 -10.13
CA ARG A 292 16.48 -2.36 -9.13
C ARG A 292 16.75 -3.37 -8.01
N ALA A 293 15.74 -4.14 -7.62
CA ALA A 293 15.90 -5.22 -6.64
C ALA A 293 16.83 -6.32 -7.17
N GLN A 294 16.69 -6.70 -8.45
CA GLN A 294 17.53 -7.69 -9.13
C GLN A 294 18.99 -7.22 -9.28
N GLU A 295 19.21 -5.97 -9.70
CA GLU A 295 20.56 -5.36 -9.76
C GLU A 295 21.25 -5.40 -8.39
N ARG A 296 20.49 -5.11 -7.32
CA ARG A 296 21.02 -5.17 -5.96
C ARG A 296 21.31 -6.60 -5.52
N ALA A 297 20.47 -7.56 -5.90
CA ALA A 297 20.66 -8.99 -5.64
C ALA A 297 21.93 -9.52 -6.33
N GLU A 298 22.23 -9.08 -7.55
CA GLU A 298 23.43 -9.51 -8.28
C GLU A 298 24.72 -9.14 -7.53
N VAL A 299 24.78 -7.95 -6.91
CA VAL A 299 25.91 -7.57 -6.06
C VAL A 299 26.08 -8.54 -4.87
N VAL A 300 24.96 -8.96 -4.26
CA VAL A 300 25.00 -9.92 -3.15
C VAL A 300 25.43 -11.30 -3.62
N LEU A 301 24.94 -11.77 -4.78
CA LEU A 301 25.37 -13.03 -5.40
C LEU A 301 26.90 -13.03 -5.63
N GLY A 302 27.46 -11.94 -6.15
CA GLY A 302 28.90 -11.81 -6.34
C GLY A 302 29.66 -11.91 -5.02
N LEU A 303 29.18 -11.24 -3.97
CA LEU A 303 29.77 -11.35 -2.63
C LEU A 303 29.69 -12.77 -2.05
N MET A 304 28.59 -13.50 -2.30
CA MET A 304 28.44 -14.89 -1.86
C MET A 304 29.40 -15.82 -2.59
N TYR A 305 29.55 -15.63 -3.90
CA TYR A 305 30.48 -16.39 -4.75
C TYR A 305 31.94 -16.16 -4.34
N ASP A 306 32.38 -14.91 -4.22
CA ASP A 306 33.75 -14.54 -3.80
C ASP A 306 34.12 -15.07 -2.40
N GLN A 307 33.12 -15.38 -1.58
CA GLN A 307 33.28 -15.91 -0.24
C GLN A 307 33.20 -17.45 -0.19
N GLY A 308 32.94 -18.10 -1.33
CA GLY A 308 32.84 -19.56 -1.45
C GLY A 308 31.52 -20.13 -0.93
N TYR A 309 30.47 -19.33 -0.81
CA TYR A 309 29.14 -19.80 -0.41
C TYR A 309 28.31 -20.36 -1.56
N LEU A 310 28.71 -20.07 -2.80
CA LEU A 310 28.08 -20.57 -4.02
C LEU A 310 29.12 -21.30 -4.87
N THR A 311 28.69 -22.39 -5.50
CA THR A 311 29.46 -23.05 -6.57
C THR A 311 29.33 -22.27 -7.88
N ASP A 312 30.25 -22.50 -8.83
CA ASP A 312 30.21 -21.90 -10.17
C ASP A 312 28.85 -22.12 -10.86
N ALA A 313 28.28 -23.33 -10.72
CA ALA A 313 26.98 -23.68 -11.30
C ALA A 313 25.83 -22.89 -10.64
N GLN A 314 25.80 -22.80 -9.31
CA GLN A 314 24.75 -22.04 -8.59
C GLN A 314 24.83 -20.54 -8.87
N TYR A 315 26.05 -19.99 -8.99
CA TYR A 315 26.24 -18.58 -9.29
C TYR A 315 25.81 -18.26 -10.73
N ALA A 316 26.17 -19.11 -11.70
CA ALA A 316 25.73 -18.97 -13.09
C ALA A 316 24.21 -19.08 -13.24
N ASP A 317 23.59 -20.07 -12.59
CA ASP A 317 22.14 -20.26 -12.58
C ASP A 317 21.40 -19.07 -11.97
N ALA A 318 21.83 -18.60 -10.79
CA ALA A 318 21.20 -17.46 -10.11
C ALA A 318 21.29 -16.16 -10.92
N LYS A 319 22.32 -16.01 -11.76
CA LYS A 319 22.48 -14.86 -12.65
C LYS A 319 21.62 -14.99 -13.91
N ALA A 320 21.48 -16.20 -14.46
CA ALA A 320 20.63 -16.48 -15.61
C ALA A 320 19.13 -16.42 -15.26
N ASN A 321 18.79 -16.81 -14.02
CA ASN A 321 17.43 -16.90 -13.50
C ASN A 321 17.28 -15.98 -12.27
N PRO A 322 17.24 -14.64 -12.46
CA PRO A 322 17.09 -13.71 -11.35
C PRO A 322 15.71 -13.88 -10.68
N ALA A 323 15.67 -13.64 -9.38
CA ALA A 323 14.43 -13.76 -8.60
C ALA A 323 13.33 -12.83 -9.15
N ARG A 324 12.10 -13.34 -9.14
CA ARG A 324 10.88 -12.64 -9.56
C ARG A 324 9.87 -12.70 -8.43
N LEU A 325 8.92 -11.77 -8.42
CA LEU A 325 7.77 -11.88 -7.53
C LEU A 325 6.97 -13.13 -7.90
N SER A 326 6.42 -13.83 -6.91
CA SER A 326 5.45 -14.88 -7.21
C SER A 326 4.17 -14.26 -7.80
N PRO A 327 3.43 -14.94 -8.69
CA PRO A 327 2.17 -14.43 -9.21
C PRO A 327 1.17 -14.04 -8.10
N ALA A 328 1.19 -14.80 -7.01
CA ALA A 328 0.40 -14.51 -5.82
C ALA A 328 0.90 -13.27 -5.06
N ALA A 329 2.21 -13.01 -4.99
CA ALA A 329 2.79 -11.81 -4.40
C ALA A 329 2.57 -10.54 -5.25
N GLU A 330 2.58 -10.70 -6.58
CA GLU A 330 2.29 -9.65 -7.55
C GLU A 330 0.82 -9.22 -7.45
N ALA A 331 -0.12 -10.18 -7.36
CA ALA A 331 -1.53 -9.91 -7.07
C ALA A 331 -1.76 -9.33 -5.66
N ARG A 332 -1.08 -9.86 -4.62
CA ARG A 332 -1.27 -9.48 -3.21
C ARG A 332 -0.50 -8.24 -2.75
N ALA A 333 0.36 -7.67 -3.59
CA ALA A 333 1.03 -6.40 -3.32
C ALA A 333 0.01 -5.28 -3.07
N GLY A 334 -1.22 -5.45 -3.55
CA GLY A 334 -2.36 -4.57 -3.38
C GLY A 334 -2.43 -3.52 -4.49
N GLY A 335 -3.63 -3.37 -5.04
CA GLY A 335 -3.95 -2.38 -6.07
C GLY A 335 -4.75 -1.20 -5.51
N TYR A 336 -5.23 -0.34 -6.41
CA TYR A 336 -5.97 0.88 -6.09
C TYR A 336 -7.17 0.66 -5.15
N PHE A 337 -7.87 -0.47 -5.28
CA PHE A 337 -8.97 -0.84 -4.38
C PHE A 337 -8.50 -1.04 -2.93
N ALA A 338 -7.39 -1.74 -2.72
CA ALA A 338 -6.84 -1.98 -1.38
C ALA A 338 -6.42 -0.66 -0.72
N ASP A 339 -5.77 0.22 -1.48
CA ASP A 339 -5.36 1.54 -0.98
C ASP A 339 -6.58 2.39 -0.60
N TRP A 340 -7.64 2.37 -1.42
CA TRP A 340 -8.90 3.05 -1.11
C TRP A 340 -9.57 2.51 0.15
N VAL A 341 -9.66 1.18 0.33
CA VAL A 341 -10.24 0.58 1.55
C VAL A 341 -9.48 1.02 2.79
N MET A 342 -8.14 1.03 2.72
CA MET A 342 -7.29 1.46 3.83
C MET A 342 -7.45 2.94 4.18
N GLU A 343 -7.59 3.80 3.16
CA GLU A 343 -7.83 5.24 3.33
C GLU A 343 -9.25 5.53 3.85
N SER A 344 -10.23 4.72 3.46
CA SER A 344 -11.64 4.87 3.88
C SER A 344 -11.92 4.34 5.29
N GLY A 345 -11.16 3.34 5.77
CA GLY A 345 -11.37 2.73 7.07
C GLY A 345 -10.74 3.55 8.22
N PRO A 346 -11.14 3.33 9.49
CA PRO A 346 -10.61 4.13 10.59
C PRO A 346 -9.12 3.87 10.84
N ALA A 347 -8.32 4.95 10.80
CA ALA A 347 -6.86 4.89 10.89
C ALA A 347 -6.33 4.08 12.09
N PHE A 348 -7.05 4.07 13.21
CA PHE A 348 -6.64 3.30 14.40
C PHE A 348 -6.69 1.77 14.20
N LEU A 349 -7.46 1.27 13.23
CA LEU A 349 -7.56 -0.16 12.88
C LEU A 349 -6.86 -0.49 11.56
N THR A 350 -6.74 0.47 10.65
CA THR A 350 -6.11 0.27 9.34
C THR A 350 -4.61 0.61 9.36
N GLU A 351 -4.16 1.59 10.16
CA GLU A 351 -2.76 2.08 10.13
C GLU A 351 -2.01 1.93 11.46
N ASP A 352 -2.69 2.12 12.59
CA ASP A 352 -2.05 2.21 13.92
C ASP A 352 -2.26 0.99 14.82
N THR A 353 -3.02 -0.01 14.37
CA THR A 353 -3.25 -1.24 15.15
C THR A 353 -1.95 -2.00 15.39
N THR A 354 -1.78 -2.54 16.60
CA THR A 354 -0.77 -3.55 16.95
C THR A 354 -1.27 -4.98 16.72
N GLU A 355 -2.59 -5.14 16.62
CA GLU A 355 -3.26 -6.42 16.42
C GLU A 355 -3.43 -6.75 14.95
N ASP A 356 -3.40 -8.03 14.63
CA ASP A 356 -3.76 -8.49 13.28
C ASP A 356 -5.26 -8.31 13.05
N VAL A 357 -5.62 -7.69 11.94
CA VAL A 357 -6.99 -7.35 11.56
C VAL A 357 -7.32 -8.03 10.24
N ILE A 358 -8.54 -8.54 10.12
CA ILE A 358 -9.11 -9.08 8.88
C ILE A 358 -10.20 -8.14 8.41
N ILE A 359 -10.07 -7.64 7.18
CA ILE A 359 -11.08 -6.82 6.51
C ILE A 359 -11.70 -7.64 5.39
N ARG A 360 -13.01 -7.87 5.44
CA ARG A 360 -13.77 -8.42 4.31
C ARG A 360 -14.29 -7.27 3.46
N THR A 361 -14.11 -7.39 2.14
CA THR A 361 -14.42 -6.32 1.20
C THR A 361 -15.41 -6.75 0.12
N THR A 362 -15.82 -5.78 -0.71
CA THR A 362 -16.73 -5.98 -1.84
C THR A 362 -16.04 -6.42 -3.13
N LEU A 363 -14.70 -6.43 -3.15
CA LEU A 363 -13.88 -6.76 -4.31
C LEU A 363 -14.26 -8.14 -4.87
N ASP A 364 -14.31 -8.23 -6.19
CA ASP A 364 -14.33 -9.48 -6.93
C ASP A 364 -13.05 -9.55 -7.77
N GLN A 365 -12.16 -10.50 -7.45
CA GLN A 365 -10.86 -10.62 -8.11
C GLN A 365 -10.98 -10.97 -9.61
N ASP A 366 -12.04 -11.67 -10.03
CA ASP A 366 -12.27 -11.99 -11.44
C ASP A 366 -12.74 -10.75 -12.21
N ILE A 367 -13.70 -10.00 -11.66
CA ILE A 367 -14.16 -8.72 -12.25
C ILE A 367 -13.00 -7.72 -12.30
N GLN A 368 -12.19 -7.63 -11.24
CA GLN A 368 -11.00 -6.78 -11.19
C GLN A 368 -10.03 -7.12 -12.33
N LYS A 369 -9.68 -8.40 -12.47
CA LYS A 369 -8.78 -8.85 -13.52
C LYS A 369 -9.34 -8.59 -14.92
N LYS A 370 -10.63 -8.88 -15.15
CA LYS A 370 -11.29 -8.60 -16.44
C LYS A 370 -11.27 -7.10 -16.79
N ALA A 371 -11.41 -6.22 -15.79
CA ALA A 371 -11.31 -4.79 -15.99
C ALA A 371 -9.88 -4.34 -16.33
N GLU A 372 -8.87 -4.90 -15.67
CA GLU A 372 -7.45 -4.66 -15.98
C GLU A 372 -7.08 -5.17 -17.38
N ASP A 373 -7.45 -6.41 -17.71
CA ASP A 373 -7.19 -7.03 -19.02
C ASP A 373 -7.89 -6.27 -20.16
N ALA A 374 -9.07 -5.71 -19.92
CA ALA A 374 -9.79 -4.87 -20.88
C ALA A 374 -9.08 -3.54 -21.13
N LEU A 375 -8.60 -2.91 -20.05
CA LEU A 375 -7.83 -1.69 -20.13
C LEU A 375 -6.55 -1.92 -20.93
N ASP A 376 -5.78 -2.94 -20.58
CA ASP A 376 -4.52 -3.28 -21.24
C ASP A 376 -4.73 -3.54 -22.72
N TYR A 377 -5.74 -4.33 -23.08
CA TYR A 377 -6.09 -4.58 -24.48
C TYR A 377 -6.36 -3.30 -25.29
N VAL A 378 -7.17 -2.37 -24.78
CA VAL A 378 -7.44 -1.11 -25.48
C VAL A 378 -6.19 -0.25 -25.58
N PHE A 379 -5.38 -0.20 -24.52
CA PHE A 379 -4.17 0.59 -24.50
C PHE A 379 -3.07 0.04 -25.42
N GLU A 380 -2.97 -1.27 -25.58
CA GLU A 380 -2.03 -1.91 -26.50
C GLU A 380 -2.47 -1.79 -27.96
N THR A 381 -3.77 -1.90 -28.23
CA THR A 381 -4.28 -2.00 -29.61
C THR A 381 -4.77 -0.68 -30.20
N LYS A 382 -5.21 0.28 -29.38
CA LYS A 382 -5.87 1.52 -29.84
C LYS A 382 -5.16 2.80 -29.42
N VAL A 383 -4.35 2.77 -28.36
CA VAL A 383 -3.65 3.96 -27.87
C VAL A 383 -2.27 4.04 -28.51
N LYS A 384 -1.92 5.21 -29.06
CA LYS A 384 -0.62 5.43 -29.70
C LYS A 384 0.53 5.19 -28.73
N GLU A 385 1.55 4.46 -29.20
CA GLU A 385 2.80 4.24 -28.46
C GLU A 385 3.42 5.57 -28.01
N GLY A 386 3.91 5.62 -26.76
CA GLY A 386 4.46 6.85 -26.16
C GLY A 386 3.42 7.85 -25.65
N SER A 387 2.11 7.56 -25.74
CA SER A 387 1.08 8.40 -25.13
C SER A 387 1.16 8.38 -23.60
N ASN A 388 1.05 9.56 -22.97
CA ASN A 388 1.02 9.73 -21.52
C ASN A 388 -0.40 9.74 -20.93
N VAL A 389 -1.43 9.56 -21.76
CA VAL A 389 -2.84 9.55 -21.32
C VAL A 389 -3.05 8.51 -20.24
N GLN A 390 -3.82 8.85 -19.22
CA GLN A 390 -4.21 7.97 -18.12
C GLN A 390 -5.67 7.58 -18.25
N ALA A 391 -6.06 6.53 -17.53
CA ALA A 391 -7.43 6.07 -17.43
C ALA A 391 -7.74 5.57 -16.03
N ALA A 392 -9.03 5.54 -15.69
CA ALA A 392 -9.55 4.93 -14.49
C ALA A 392 -10.86 4.21 -14.80
N ILE A 393 -11.13 3.13 -14.07
CA ILE A 393 -12.33 2.29 -14.19
C ILE A 393 -12.87 2.03 -12.78
N VAL A 394 -14.18 2.14 -12.61
CA VAL A 394 -14.91 1.65 -11.43
C VAL A 394 -16.05 0.77 -11.92
N VAL A 395 -16.13 -0.46 -11.42
CA VAL A 395 -17.27 -1.38 -11.62
C VAL A 395 -17.98 -1.55 -10.29
N MET A 396 -19.29 -1.38 -10.25
CA MET A 396 -20.06 -1.31 -9.01
C MET A 396 -21.46 -1.89 -9.19
N SER A 397 -22.02 -2.51 -8.15
CA SER A 397 -23.43 -2.92 -8.16
C SER A 397 -24.38 -1.75 -7.84
N ALA A 398 -25.66 -1.89 -8.15
CA ALA A 398 -26.68 -0.82 -7.99
C ALA A 398 -26.85 -0.31 -6.54
N ASP A 399 -26.40 -1.10 -5.55
CA ASP A 399 -26.42 -0.77 -4.14
C ASP A 399 -25.19 0.02 -3.66
N GLY A 400 -24.14 0.14 -4.49
CA GLY A 400 -22.90 0.83 -4.14
C GLY A 400 -21.71 -0.07 -3.83
N ALA A 401 -21.85 -1.40 -3.86
CA ALA A 401 -20.70 -2.29 -3.65
C ALA A 401 -19.74 -2.21 -4.84
N VAL A 402 -18.52 -1.70 -4.61
CA VAL A 402 -17.48 -1.60 -5.64
C VAL A 402 -16.86 -2.98 -5.88
N ARG A 403 -17.02 -3.51 -7.10
CA ARG A 403 -16.54 -4.86 -7.47
C ARG A 403 -15.15 -4.84 -8.07
N ALA A 404 -14.79 -3.76 -8.75
CA ALA A 404 -13.46 -3.54 -9.27
C ALA A 404 -13.12 -2.04 -9.30
N MET A 405 -11.84 -1.72 -9.12
CA MET A 405 -11.31 -0.37 -9.19
C MET A 405 -9.91 -0.37 -9.84
N VAL A 406 -9.79 0.38 -10.93
CA VAL A 406 -8.52 0.67 -11.61
C VAL A 406 -8.28 2.17 -11.56
N GLY A 407 -7.22 2.61 -10.87
CA GLY A 407 -6.89 4.02 -10.66
C GLY A 407 -5.81 4.59 -11.58
N GLY A 408 -5.31 3.79 -12.53
CA GLY A 408 -4.26 4.17 -13.47
C GLY A 408 -3.82 2.99 -14.36
N ARG A 409 -3.01 3.27 -15.39
CA ARG A 409 -2.55 2.25 -16.36
C ARG A 409 -1.65 1.17 -15.77
N LYS A 410 -0.92 1.52 -14.71
CA LYS A 410 -0.07 0.55 -14.01
C LYS A 410 -0.88 0.00 -12.85
N SER A 411 -1.64 -1.04 -13.12
CA SER A 411 -2.21 -1.89 -12.09
C SER A 411 -1.05 -2.39 -11.23
N GLN A 412 -1.13 -2.28 -9.90
CA GLN A 412 -0.15 -2.82 -8.92
C GLN A 412 1.02 -1.91 -8.48
N VAL A 413 0.83 -0.59 -8.41
CA VAL A 413 1.77 0.30 -7.68
C VAL A 413 1.14 0.76 -6.36
N ASN A 414 1.70 0.32 -5.23
CA ASN A 414 1.29 0.77 -3.89
C ASN A 414 1.54 2.28 -3.72
N GLY A 415 0.53 3.02 -3.24
CA GLY A 415 0.64 4.45 -2.93
C GLY A 415 0.73 5.34 -4.18
N ALA A 416 0.31 4.81 -5.34
CA ALA A 416 0.17 5.61 -6.54
C ALA A 416 -1.09 6.48 -6.48
N PHE A 417 -1.04 7.65 -7.12
CA PHE A 417 -2.20 8.52 -7.27
C PHE A 417 -3.38 7.77 -7.88
N ASN A 418 -4.47 7.63 -7.11
CA ASN A 418 -5.66 6.88 -7.49
C ASN A 418 -6.66 7.78 -8.22
N ARG A 419 -6.71 7.70 -9.55
CA ARG A 419 -7.59 8.57 -10.35
C ARG A 419 -9.07 8.23 -10.22
N ALA A 420 -9.41 7.06 -9.70
CA ALA A 420 -10.81 6.71 -9.45
C ALA A 420 -11.40 7.53 -8.29
N THR A 421 -10.59 7.82 -7.26
CA THR A 421 -11.04 8.42 -5.98
C THR A 421 -10.45 9.80 -5.69
N GLN A 422 -9.26 10.12 -6.21
CA GLN A 422 -8.54 11.35 -5.87
C GLN A 422 -8.56 12.40 -7.00
N ALA A 423 -8.82 11.99 -8.24
CA ALA A 423 -8.83 12.92 -9.38
C ALA A 423 -10.18 13.64 -9.50
N LEU A 424 -10.25 14.87 -8.98
CA LEU A 424 -11.37 15.78 -9.22
C LEU A 424 -11.29 16.34 -10.65
N ARG A 425 -12.20 15.89 -11.52
CA ARG A 425 -12.17 16.19 -12.95
C ARG A 425 -13.52 16.70 -13.42
N GLN A 426 -13.51 17.63 -14.39
CA GLN A 426 -14.74 18.23 -14.89
C GLN A 426 -15.59 17.15 -15.59
N THR A 427 -16.85 17.03 -15.17
CA THR A 427 -17.77 15.96 -15.61
C THR A 427 -18.23 16.13 -17.06
N GLY A 428 -18.41 17.38 -17.50
CA GLY A 428 -18.93 17.65 -18.83
C GLY A 428 -20.34 17.05 -19.04
N SER A 429 -20.60 16.51 -20.23
CA SER A 429 -21.94 16.01 -20.57
C SER A 429 -22.43 14.78 -19.78
N THR A 430 -21.60 14.12 -18.95
CA THR A 430 -22.08 13.09 -18.01
C THR A 430 -22.88 13.67 -16.86
N PHE A 431 -22.88 14.99 -16.65
CA PHE A 431 -23.74 15.65 -15.67
C PHE A 431 -25.19 15.80 -16.14
N LYS A 432 -25.44 15.76 -17.46
CA LYS A 432 -26.77 16.04 -18.03
C LYS A 432 -27.88 15.17 -17.44
N PRO A 433 -27.72 13.86 -17.20
CA PRO A 433 -28.77 13.03 -16.60
C PRO A 433 -29.39 13.62 -15.33
N PHE A 434 -28.64 14.34 -14.50
CA PHE A 434 -29.18 15.00 -13.29
C PHE A 434 -30.10 16.19 -13.62
N VAL A 435 -29.84 16.91 -14.72
CA VAL A 435 -30.75 17.95 -15.24
C VAL A 435 -32.06 17.34 -15.71
N TYR A 436 -31.99 16.23 -16.45
CA TYR A 436 -33.19 15.53 -16.93
C TYR A 436 -33.93 14.83 -15.78
N ALA A 437 -33.21 14.27 -14.80
CA ALA A 437 -33.79 13.71 -13.59
C ALA A 437 -34.63 14.74 -12.84
N ALA A 438 -34.10 15.96 -12.62
CA ALA A 438 -34.84 17.06 -12.01
C ALA A 438 -36.09 17.43 -12.81
N ALA A 439 -36.00 17.47 -14.16
CA ALA A 439 -37.16 17.75 -15.00
C ALA A 439 -38.24 16.67 -14.90
N LEU A 440 -37.86 15.40 -15.03
CA LEU A 440 -38.78 14.27 -14.97
C LEU A 440 -39.46 14.20 -13.61
N ASP A 441 -38.73 14.45 -12.52
CA ASP A 441 -39.28 14.44 -11.16
C ASP A 441 -40.24 15.61 -10.90
N MET A 442 -40.09 16.72 -11.62
CA MET A 442 -41.03 17.85 -11.62
C MET A 442 -42.24 17.65 -12.56
N GLY A 443 -42.40 16.46 -13.15
CA GLY A 443 -43.55 16.09 -13.97
C GLY A 443 -43.39 16.31 -15.47
N TYR A 444 -42.18 16.62 -15.96
CA TYR A 444 -41.89 16.47 -17.39
C TYR A 444 -41.87 14.99 -17.76
N THR A 445 -42.05 14.70 -19.04
CA THR A 445 -41.95 13.33 -19.57
C THR A 445 -40.81 13.23 -20.57
N MET A 446 -40.35 12.01 -20.84
CA MET A 446 -39.36 11.74 -21.89
C MET A 446 -39.77 12.24 -23.29
N ASN A 447 -41.08 12.46 -23.51
CA ASN A 447 -41.68 12.99 -24.74
C ASN A 447 -41.94 14.50 -24.70
N SER A 448 -41.74 15.17 -23.57
CA SER A 448 -41.85 16.63 -23.48
C SER A 448 -40.89 17.28 -24.48
N VAL A 449 -41.26 18.44 -25.02
CA VAL A 449 -40.55 19.09 -26.12
C VAL A 449 -39.76 20.30 -25.60
N VAL A 450 -38.55 20.47 -26.13
CA VAL A 450 -37.66 21.61 -25.88
C VAL A 450 -37.08 22.12 -27.18
N GLU A 451 -36.83 23.43 -27.25
CA GLU A 451 -36.23 24.07 -28.42
C GLU A 451 -34.69 23.96 -28.41
N ASP A 452 -34.11 23.44 -29.48
CA ASP A 452 -32.71 23.59 -29.84
C ASP A 452 -32.54 24.74 -30.85
N ALA A 453 -32.18 25.91 -30.34
CA ALA A 453 -31.94 27.16 -31.08
C ALA A 453 -30.85 27.98 -30.36
N PRO A 454 -30.24 28.99 -31.02
CA PRO A 454 -29.28 29.89 -30.37
C PRO A 454 -29.80 30.42 -29.03
N LEU A 455 -28.94 30.42 -28.02
CA LEU A 455 -29.27 30.84 -26.67
C LEU A 455 -28.16 31.73 -26.14
N THR A 456 -28.53 32.89 -25.61
CA THR A 456 -27.64 33.79 -24.87
C THR A 456 -28.31 34.14 -23.56
N LEU A 457 -27.61 33.91 -22.45
CA LEU A 457 -28.08 34.20 -21.10
C LEU A 457 -27.20 35.26 -20.46
N TYR A 458 -27.79 36.16 -19.69
CA TYR A 458 -27.02 37.10 -18.86
C TYR A 458 -26.70 36.43 -17.51
N VAL A 459 -25.42 36.25 -17.23
CA VAL A 459 -24.92 35.70 -15.97
C VAL A 459 -24.42 36.84 -15.10
N LYS A 460 -25.04 37.04 -13.94
CA LYS A 460 -24.64 38.08 -12.98
C LYS A 460 -23.16 37.93 -12.62
N GLY A 461 -22.37 38.97 -12.87
CA GLY A 461 -20.93 38.99 -12.61
C GLY A 461 -20.05 38.45 -13.75
N SER A 462 -20.61 37.80 -14.76
CA SER A 462 -19.86 37.24 -15.91
C SER A 462 -20.31 37.77 -17.28
N GLY A 463 -21.43 38.51 -17.34
CA GLY A 463 -21.94 39.10 -18.57
C GLY A 463 -22.73 38.11 -19.43
N GLU A 464 -22.73 38.32 -20.74
CA GLU A 464 -23.42 37.44 -21.69
C GLU A 464 -22.69 36.10 -21.87
N TRP A 465 -23.43 35.00 -21.77
CA TRP A 465 -22.94 33.64 -21.96
C TRP A 465 -23.79 32.93 -23.02
N SER A 466 -23.13 32.46 -24.08
CA SER A 466 -23.79 31.77 -25.20
C SER A 466 -23.26 30.34 -25.33
N PRO A 467 -23.95 29.33 -24.75
CA PRO A 467 -23.54 27.93 -24.89
C PRO A 467 -23.62 27.49 -26.35
N LYS A 468 -22.65 26.67 -26.79
CA LYS A 468 -22.62 26.11 -28.14
C LYS A 468 -22.84 24.61 -28.10
N ASN A 469 -23.55 24.09 -29.10
CA ASN A 469 -23.63 22.65 -29.37
C ASN A 469 -22.30 22.14 -29.92
N TYR A 470 -22.08 20.83 -29.83
CA TYR A 470 -20.90 20.18 -30.43
C TYR A 470 -20.93 20.30 -31.96
N THR A 471 -22.10 20.06 -32.56
CA THR A 471 -22.38 20.33 -33.97
C THR A 471 -22.99 21.73 -34.10
N PRO A 472 -22.65 22.51 -35.15
CA PRO A 472 -23.15 23.87 -35.31
C PRO A 472 -24.64 23.94 -35.71
N GLU A 473 -25.23 22.85 -36.19
CA GLU A 473 -26.62 22.80 -36.60
C GLU A 473 -27.59 22.76 -35.40
N PHE A 474 -28.71 23.48 -35.56
CA PHE A 474 -29.82 23.50 -34.61
C PHE A 474 -30.96 22.61 -35.10
N ARG A 475 -31.55 21.85 -34.19
CA ARG A 475 -32.59 20.85 -34.50
C ARG A 475 -34.02 21.35 -34.35
N GLY A 476 -34.22 22.59 -33.91
CA GLY A 476 -35.55 23.13 -33.62
C GLY A 476 -36.19 22.42 -32.42
N PHE A 477 -37.50 22.22 -32.46
CA PHE A 477 -38.22 21.54 -31.39
C PHE A 477 -37.96 20.03 -31.40
N ILE A 478 -37.38 19.52 -30.32
CA ILE A 478 -37.03 18.10 -30.14
C ILE A 478 -37.54 17.61 -28.79
N THR A 479 -37.75 16.30 -28.67
CA THR A 479 -38.12 15.68 -27.39
C THR A 479 -36.95 15.71 -26.39
N LEU A 480 -37.25 15.62 -25.09
CA LEU A 480 -36.26 15.42 -24.04
C LEU A 480 -35.40 14.17 -24.33
N THR A 481 -36.02 13.10 -24.84
CA THR A 481 -35.32 11.88 -25.30
C THR A 481 -34.28 12.20 -26.38
N GLU A 482 -34.66 12.92 -27.43
CA GLU A 482 -33.74 13.28 -28.53
C GLU A 482 -32.63 14.24 -28.07
N ALA A 483 -32.97 15.18 -27.18
CA ALA A 483 -32.02 16.11 -26.60
C ALA A 483 -30.92 15.39 -25.79
N LEU A 484 -31.29 14.41 -24.96
CA LEU A 484 -30.32 13.60 -24.22
C LEU A 484 -29.55 12.64 -25.15
N THR A 485 -30.24 11.97 -26.07
CA THR A 485 -29.67 11.04 -27.07
C THR A 485 -28.50 11.66 -27.83
N ASN A 486 -28.69 12.90 -28.31
CA ASN A 486 -27.70 13.63 -29.09
C ASN A 486 -26.84 14.57 -28.23
N SER A 487 -27.03 14.56 -26.91
CA SER A 487 -26.31 15.41 -25.96
C SER A 487 -26.34 16.90 -26.34
N VAL A 488 -27.50 17.44 -26.72
CA VAL A 488 -27.67 18.85 -27.15
C VAL A 488 -27.46 19.80 -25.98
N ASN A 489 -26.61 20.83 -26.13
CA ASN A 489 -26.21 21.72 -25.04
C ASN A 489 -27.26 22.80 -24.78
N THR A 490 -27.69 23.52 -25.81
CA THR A 490 -28.71 24.59 -25.74
C THR A 490 -30.02 24.08 -25.11
N ALA A 491 -30.54 22.94 -25.57
CA ALA A 491 -31.73 22.30 -25.04
C ALA A 491 -31.57 21.95 -23.54
N THR A 492 -30.42 21.38 -23.15
CA THR A 492 -30.17 21.02 -21.75
C THR A 492 -30.09 22.26 -20.84
N VAL A 493 -29.51 23.36 -21.34
CA VAL A 493 -29.51 24.64 -20.61
C VAL A 493 -30.93 25.19 -20.48
N ARG A 494 -31.77 25.10 -21.52
CA ARG A 494 -33.17 25.53 -21.42
C ARG A 494 -33.96 24.70 -20.41
N ILE A 495 -33.75 23.39 -20.38
CA ILE A 495 -34.36 22.50 -19.37
C ILE A 495 -33.91 22.93 -17.98
N SER A 496 -32.61 23.16 -17.76
CA SER A 496 -32.10 23.58 -16.45
C SER A 496 -32.65 24.93 -15.99
N GLN A 497 -32.86 25.89 -16.92
CA GLN A 497 -33.52 27.15 -16.61
C GLN A 497 -35.00 26.96 -16.28
N ALA A 498 -35.70 26.07 -17.00
CA ALA A 498 -37.12 25.82 -16.80
C ALA A 498 -37.44 25.12 -15.46
N VAL A 499 -36.59 24.19 -15.04
CA VAL A 499 -36.73 23.48 -13.74
C VAL A 499 -36.13 24.29 -12.58
N GLY A 500 -35.18 25.19 -12.88
CA GLY A 500 -34.43 25.97 -11.90
C GLY A 500 -33.08 25.34 -11.55
N LEU A 501 -32.04 26.16 -11.51
CA LEU A 501 -30.67 25.71 -11.24
C LEU A 501 -30.49 25.09 -9.85
N GLU A 502 -31.26 25.54 -8.86
CA GLU A 502 -31.20 25.00 -7.51
C GLU A 502 -31.76 23.58 -7.43
N ALA A 503 -32.85 23.29 -8.14
CA ALA A 503 -33.39 21.93 -8.22
C ALA A 503 -32.37 20.96 -8.84
N VAL A 504 -31.68 21.39 -9.91
CA VAL A 504 -30.61 20.61 -10.53
C VAL A 504 -29.45 20.36 -9.55
N ARG A 505 -29.02 21.40 -8.81
CA ARG A 505 -27.98 21.25 -7.78
C ARG A 505 -28.40 20.29 -6.69
N LYS A 506 -29.62 20.43 -6.18
CA LYS A 506 -30.15 19.59 -5.11
C LYS A 506 -30.17 18.13 -5.55
N VAL A 507 -30.75 17.82 -6.72
CA VAL A 507 -30.78 16.45 -7.26
C VAL A 507 -29.37 15.87 -7.42
N ALA A 508 -28.43 16.65 -7.97
CA ALA A 508 -27.04 16.22 -8.12
C ALA A 508 -26.34 15.96 -6.78
N ALA A 509 -26.53 16.83 -5.79
CA ALA A 509 -25.96 16.69 -4.46
C ALA A 509 -26.57 15.51 -3.70
N ASP A 510 -27.91 15.36 -3.75
CA ASP A 510 -28.64 14.27 -3.11
C ASP A 510 -28.25 12.90 -3.70
N PHE A 511 -27.91 12.82 -5.00
CA PHE A 511 -27.36 11.61 -5.61
C PHE A 511 -25.90 11.29 -5.19
N GLY A 512 -25.25 12.16 -4.42
CA GLY A 512 -23.93 11.92 -3.85
C GLY A 512 -22.78 12.71 -4.48
N LEU A 513 -23.05 13.71 -5.34
CA LEU A 513 -21.98 14.59 -5.83
C LEU A 513 -21.59 15.62 -4.75
N GLN A 514 -20.50 15.33 -4.04
CA GLN A 514 -20.09 16.09 -2.84
C GLN A 514 -19.27 17.35 -3.13
N SER A 515 -18.75 17.50 -4.34
CA SER A 515 -17.90 18.62 -4.73
C SER A 515 -18.68 19.93 -4.87
N GLU A 516 -17.96 21.05 -4.87
CA GLU A 516 -18.57 22.36 -5.06
C GLU A 516 -19.25 22.47 -6.44
N LEU A 517 -20.58 22.49 -6.43
CA LEU A 517 -21.39 22.58 -7.65
C LEU A 517 -21.40 24.01 -8.20
N ALA A 518 -21.36 24.12 -9.53
CA ALA A 518 -21.34 25.41 -10.21
C ALA A 518 -22.63 26.19 -9.95
N GLN A 519 -22.49 27.47 -9.59
CA GLN A 519 -23.63 28.30 -9.20
C GLN A 519 -24.42 28.83 -10.40
N GLY A 520 -23.76 28.99 -11.55
CA GLY A 520 -24.35 29.54 -12.77
C GLY A 520 -24.94 28.49 -13.73
N PRO A 521 -25.54 28.94 -14.85
CA PRO A 521 -26.16 28.07 -15.86
C PRO A 521 -25.24 27.00 -16.47
N ALA A 522 -23.92 27.20 -16.40
CA ALA A 522 -22.91 26.26 -16.87
C ALA A 522 -22.93 24.91 -16.13
N ILE A 523 -23.57 24.83 -14.94
CA ILE A 523 -23.78 23.55 -14.25
C ILE A 523 -24.46 22.52 -15.14
N ALA A 524 -25.41 22.95 -15.98
CA ALA A 524 -26.15 22.07 -16.88
C ALA A 524 -25.26 21.36 -17.93
N LEU A 525 -24.04 21.85 -18.11
CA LEU A 525 -23.04 21.30 -19.02
C LEU A 525 -21.87 20.63 -18.29
N GLY A 526 -22.00 20.40 -16.98
CA GLY A 526 -20.99 19.74 -16.16
C GLY A 526 -19.75 20.60 -15.94
N ALA A 527 -19.93 21.87 -15.58
CA ALA A 527 -18.84 22.76 -15.18
C ALA A 527 -18.23 22.42 -13.80
N SER A 528 -18.79 21.44 -13.10
CA SER A 528 -18.33 20.97 -11.79
C SER A 528 -17.38 19.79 -11.91
N GLY A 529 -16.37 19.77 -11.03
CA GLY A 529 -15.45 18.64 -10.88
C GLY A 529 -16.08 17.53 -10.03
N ALA A 530 -15.85 16.27 -10.33
CA ALA A 530 -16.22 15.14 -9.49
C ALA A 530 -15.19 14.02 -9.64
N THR A 531 -15.16 13.09 -8.68
CA THR A 531 -14.36 11.87 -8.82
C THR A 531 -15.10 10.86 -9.68
N LEU A 532 -14.38 9.88 -10.24
CA LEU A 532 -15.03 8.80 -10.99
C LEU A 532 -15.91 7.95 -10.07
N LEU A 533 -15.48 7.71 -8.83
CA LEU A 533 -16.25 6.97 -7.84
C LEU A 533 -17.60 7.64 -7.55
N ASP A 534 -17.62 8.96 -7.28
CA ASP A 534 -18.86 9.69 -6.97
C ASP A 534 -19.82 9.69 -8.17
N MET A 535 -19.29 9.93 -9.37
CA MET A 535 -20.11 9.93 -10.58
C MET A 535 -20.69 8.55 -10.89
N THR A 536 -19.92 7.48 -10.66
CA THR A 536 -20.40 6.10 -10.83
C THR A 536 -21.47 5.78 -9.77
N GLY A 537 -21.25 6.22 -8.51
CA GLY A 537 -22.21 6.17 -7.40
C GLY A 537 -23.56 6.80 -7.77
N ALA A 538 -23.53 8.03 -8.28
CA ALA A 538 -24.72 8.75 -8.70
C ALA A 538 -25.49 8.04 -9.83
N TYR A 539 -24.80 7.35 -10.74
CA TYR A 539 -25.43 6.55 -11.80
C TYR A 539 -26.03 5.23 -11.28
N ALA A 540 -25.47 4.63 -10.24
CA ALA A 540 -26.11 3.51 -9.55
C ALA A 540 -27.44 3.93 -8.91
N GLY A 541 -27.54 5.18 -8.44
CA GLY A 541 -28.82 5.74 -8.03
C GLY A 541 -29.88 5.82 -9.13
N ILE A 542 -29.48 5.95 -10.39
CA ILE A 542 -30.41 5.89 -11.53
C ILE A 542 -30.87 4.43 -11.74
N LEU A 543 -29.91 3.49 -11.77
CA LEU A 543 -30.21 2.07 -11.96
C LEU A 543 -31.09 1.49 -10.84
N ASN A 544 -30.87 1.89 -9.58
CA ASN A 544 -31.61 1.37 -8.43
C ASN A 544 -33.03 1.94 -8.27
N GLY A 545 -33.47 2.80 -9.20
CA GLY A 545 -34.81 3.37 -9.20
C GLY A 545 -34.93 4.73 -8.51
N GLY A 546 -33.82 5.45 -8.31
CA GLY A 546 -33.81 6.86 -7.93
C GLY A 546 -33.34 7.15 -6.50
N SER A 547 -32.69 6.20 -5.81
CA SER A 547 -32.15 6.40 -4.46
C SER A 547 -30.66 6.75 -4.46
N SER A 548 -30.21 7.54 -3.51
CA SER A 548 -28.79 7.89 -3.37
C SER A 548 -27.96 6.64 -3.08
N VAL A 549 -26.68 6.67 -3.47
CA VAL A 549 -25.76 5.56 -3.26
C VAL A 549 -24.45 6.12 -2.72
N HIS A 550 -24.00 5.59 -1.59
CA HIS A 550 -22.67 5.83 -1.05
C HIS A 550 -21.80 4.61 -1.39
N PRO A 551 -20.85 4.73 -2.35
CA PRO A 551 -20.00 3.62 -2.75
C PRO A 551 -19.18 3.06 -1.59
N TYR A 552 -19.11 1.72 -1.48
CA TYR A 552 -18.44 1.07 -0.35
C TYR A 552 -17.56 -0.12 -0.77
N GLY A 553 -16.42 -0.20 -0.08
CA GLY A 553 -15.40 -1.23 -0.23
C GLY A 553 -15.36 -2.19 0.95
N LEU A 554 -15.57 -1.66 2.15
CA LEU A 554 -15.48 -2.40 3.41
C LEU A 554 -16.84 -2.97 3.80
N VAL A 555 -16.90 -4.28 4.05
CA VAL A 555 -18.10 -4.99 4.53
C VAL A 555 -18.00 -5.27 6.03
N GLU A 556 -16.82 -5.69 6.47
CA GLU A 556 -16.60 -6.12 7.84
C GLU A 556 -15.13 -5.96 8.21
N LEU A 557 -14.87 -5.52 9.43
CA LEU A 557 -13.53 -5.50 10.03
C LEU A 557 -13.57 -6.23 11.37
N ARG A 558 -12.65 -7.19 11.59
CA ARG A 558 -12.50 -7.93 12.85
C ARG A 558 -11.03 -8.15 13.22
N ILE A 559 -10.76 -8.38 14.50
CA ILE A 559 -9.42 -8.80 14.96
C ILE A 559 -9.23 -10.29 14.63
N GLN A 560 -8.04 -10.68 14.19
CA GLN A 560 -7.72 -12.07 13.90
C GLN A 560 -7.81 -12.91 15.18
N GLY A 561 -8.70 -13.92 15.18
CA GLY A 561 -8.95 -14.77 16.35
C GLY A 561 -10.16 -14.37 17.18
N ASP A 562 -10.81 -13.25 16.85
CA ASP A 562 -12.14 -12.87 17.36
C ASP A 562 -13.18 -13.10 16.25
N ASP A 563 -14.33 -13.67 16.62
CA ASP A 563 -15.47 -13.88 15.71
C ASP A 563 -16.39 -12.64 15.65
N THR A 564 -16.13 -11.64 16.48
CA THR A 564 -16.95 -10.42 16.59
C THR A 564 -16.45 -9.35 15.61
N ALA A 565 -17.34 -8.86 14.74
CA ALA A 565 -17.07 -7.72 13.88
C ALA A 565 -16.98 -6.43 14.72
N LEU A 566 -15.87 -5.69 14.58
CA LEU A 566 -15.68 -4.38 15.20
C LEU A 566 -16.41 -3.28 14.42
N ILE A 567 -16.45 -3.42 13.09
CA ILE A 567 -17.11 -2.47 12.18
C ILE A 567 -17.87 -3.26 11.12
N GLY A 568 -19.10 -2.84 10.85
CA GLY A 568 -19.94 -3.36 9.77
C GLY A 568 -19.87 -2.50 8.51
N GLN A 569 -20.70 -2.83 7.53
CA GLN A 569 -20.74 -2.12 6.25
C GLN A 569 -20.99 -0.61 6.42
N GLU A 570 -20.05 0.20 5.97
CA GLU A 570 -20.20 1.65 5.84
C GLU A 570 -20.52 2.02 4.39
N GLY A 571 -21.75 2.47 4.14
CA GLY A 571 -22.24 2.86 2.81
C GLY A 571 -23.36 1.95 2.31
N GLY A 572 -23.79 2.19 1.07
CA GLY A 572 -24.94 1.51 0.46
C GLY A 572 -25.99 2.47 -0.09
N MET A 573 -27.21 1.95 -0.29
CA MET A 573 -28.36 2.75 -0.70
C MET A 573 -28.84 3.67 0.44
N GLY A 574 -29.10 4.92 0.10
CA GLY A 574 -29.65 5.92 1.00
C GLY A 574 -31.10 6.29 0.65
N GLU A 575 -31.43 7.56 0.87
CA GLU A 575 -32.76 8.10 0.65
C GLU A 575 -33.12 8.22 -0.84
N ARG A 576 -34.42 8.25 -1.12
CA ARG A 576 -34.92 8.44 -2.49
C ARG A 576 -34.76 9.89 -2.93
N VAL A 577 -34.06 10.10 -4.04
CA VAL A 577 -33.76 11.40 -4.64
C VAL A 577 -34.81 11.80 -5.68
N ILE A 578 -35.17 10.85 -6.56
CA ILE A 578 -36.22 11.03 -7.58
C ILE A 578 -37.23 9.89 -7.53
N SER A 579 -38.41 10.12 -8.07
CA SER A 579 -39.43 9.09 -8.23
C SER A 579 -38.94 7.93 -9.11
N GLN A 580 -39.46 6.72 -8.82
CA GLN A 580 -39.14 5.53 -9.60
C GLN A 580 -39.57 5.66 -11.07
N ASP A 581 -40.66 6.39 -11.33
CA ASP A 581 -41.11 6.68 -12.68
C ASP A 581 -40.12 7.58 -13.43
N ALA A 582 -39.64 8.67 -12.81
CA ALA A 582 -38.60 9.52 -13.37
C ALA A 582 -37.31 8.71 -13.66
N ALA A 583 -36.88 7.84 -12.74
CA ALA A 583 -35.72 6.97 -12.94
C ALA A 583 -35.92 6.01 -14.13
N ARG A 584 -37.10 5.38 -14.26
CA ARG A 584 -37.43 4.48 -15.39
C ARG A 584 -37.45 5.21 -16.73
N GLN A 585 -38.01 6.42 -16.78
CA GLN A 585 -38.00 7.28 -17.97
C GLN A 585 -36.57 7.69 -18.34
N LEU A 586 -35.77 8.10 -17.35
CA LEU A 586 -34.37 8.47 -17.56
C LEU A 586 -33.53 7.30 -18.08
N THR A 587 -33.70 6.10 -17.52
CA THR A 587 -33.04 4.88 -17.99
C THR A 587 -33.39 4.57 -19.45
N TYR A 588 -34.65 4.73 -19.85
CA TYR A 588 -35.04 4.59 -21.26
C TYR A 588 -34.32 5.63 -22.14
N MET A 589 -34.33 6.90 -21.75
CA MET A 589 -33.66 7.97 -22.50
C MET A 589 -32.15 7.72 -22.63
N MET A 590 -31.50 7.21 -21.59
CA MET A 590 -30.08 6.85 -21.59
C MET A 590 -29.79 5.60 -22.44
N THR A 591 -30.75 4.67 -22.56
CA THR A 591 -30.64 3.56 -23.53
C THR A 591 -30.57 4.09 -24.95
N GLN A 592 -31.33 5.13 -25.28
CA GLN A 592 -31.29 5.74 -26.61
C GLN A 592 -29.93 6.41 -26.93
N VAL A 593 -29.21 6.89 -25.91
CA VAL A 593 -27.83 7.41 -26.09
C VAL A 593 -26.90 6.34 -26.64
N VAL A 594 -27.06 5.09 -26.20
CA VAL A 594 -26.24 3.96 -26.64
C VAL A 594 -26.77 3.39 -27.95
N GLU A 595 -28.08 3.22 -28.09
CA GLU A 595 -28.67 2.59 -29.29
C GLU A 595 -28.51 3.42 -30.56
N ARG A 596 -28.64 4.75 -30.47
CA ARG A 596 -28.69 5.64 -31.64
C ARG A 596 -27.98 6.97 -31.45
N GLY A 597 -27.42 7.20 -30.27
CA GLY A 597 -26.85 8.49 -29.87
C GLY A 597 -25.33 8.51 -29.85
N THR A 598 -24.79 9.31 -28.94
CA THR A 598 -23.34 9.53 -28.81
C THR A 598 -22.56 8.34 -28.25
N GLY A 599 -23.23 7.36 -27.64
CA GLY A 599 -22.62 6.26 -26.88
C GLY A 599 -22.56 4.92 -27.62
N GLN A 600 -22.76 4.90 -28.94
CA GLN A 600 -22.93 3.65 -29.72
C GLN A 600 -21.81 2.61 -29.56
N ARG A 601 -20.57 3.04 -29.29
CA ARG A 601 -19.45 2.12 -29.08
C ARG A 601 -19.54 1.31 -27.79
N ALA A 602 -20.44 1.66 -26.88
CA ALA A 602 -20.72 0.92 -25.66
C ALA A 602 -21.80 -0.16 -25.81
N ARG A 603 -22.41 -0.33 -27.00
CA ARG A 603 -23.46 -1.35 -27.20
C ARG A 603 -22.89 -2.76 -26.92
N LEU A 604 -23.66 -3.58 -26.22
CA LEU A 604 -23.34 -4.99 -25.98
C LEU A 604 -24.34 -5.89 -26.74
N ASP A 605 -23.84 -6.98 -27.31
CA ASP A 605 -24.71 -7.91 -28.03
C ASP A 605 -25.64 -8.65 -27.06
N GLY A 606 -26.94 -8.67 -27.37
CA GLY A 606 -27.95 -9.37 -26.57
C GLY A 606 -28.27 -8.74 -25.21
N ARG A 607 -27.75 -7.55 -24.91
CA ARG A 607 -27.93 -6.87 -23.61
C ARG A 607 -28.41 -5.44 -23.78
N GLN A 608 -29.28 -5.01 -22.87
CA GLN A 608 -29.72 -3.62 -22.80
C GLN A 608 -28.70 -2.80 -22.04
N VAL A 609 -28.28 -1.67 -22.63
CA VAL A 609 -27.28 -0.77 -22.03
C VAL A 609 -27.84 0.65 -21.99
N ALA A 610 -27.78 1.27 -20.82
CA ALA A 610 -28.02 2.69 -20.65
C ALA A 610 -26.72 3.40 -20.31
N GLY A 611 -26.47 4.58 -20.86
CA GLY A 611 -25.24 5.30 -20.54
C GLY A 611 -25.19 6.72 -21.04
N LYS A 612 -24.10 7.40 -20.70
CA LYS A 612 -23.85 8.77 -21.12
C LYS A 612 -22.36 9.03 -21.34
N THR A 613 -22.10 9.76 -22.42
CA THR A 613 -20.78 10.30 -22.76
C THR A 613 -20.55 11.67 -22.12
N GLY A 614 -19.30 11.95 -21.75
CA GLY A 614 -18.83 13.27 -21.31
C GLY A 614 -17.56 13.65 -22.06
N THR A 615 -17.48 14.90 -22.49
CA THR A 615 -16.25 15.49 -23.03
C THR A 615 -16.23 16.95 -22.61
N THR A 616 -15.12 17.39 -22.04
CA THR A 616 -14.96 18.79 -21.63
C THR A 616 -14.64 19.67 -22.84
N SER A 617 -15.02 20.94 -22.81
CA SER A 617 -14.83 21.87 -23.93
C SER A 617 -13.35 22.07 -24.30
N ASP A 618 -12.46 21.93 -23.34
CA ASP A 618 -11.01 22.00 -23.52
C ASP A 618 -10.37 20.64 -23.87
N TYR A 619 -11.20 19.61 -24.08
CA TYR A 619 -10.78 18.24 -24.38
C TYR A 619 -9.83 17.62 -23.34
N ARG A 620 -9.88 18.06 -22.08
CA ARG A 620 -8.97 17.56 -21.03
C ARG A 620 -9.42 16.23 -20.45
N ASP A 621 -10.73 16.01 -20.44
CA ASP A 621 -11.37 14.87 -19.79
C ASP A 621 -12.40 14.26 -20.74
N ALA A 622 -12.34 12.93 -20.85
CA ALA A 622 -13.28 12.14 -21.60
C ALA A 622 -13.86 11.04 -20.69
N TRP A 623 -15.18 10.95 -20.67
CA TRP A 623 -15.92 10.06 -19.78
C TRP A 623 -16.90 9.20 -20.55
N PHE A 624 -17.07 7.97 -20.10
CA PHE A 624 -18.27 7.19 -20.36
C PHE A 624 -18.72 6.54 -19.06
N ILE A 625 -19.98 6.74 -18.70
CA ILE A 625 -20.59 6.07 -17.55
C ILE A 625 -21.87 5.43 -18.02
N GLY A 626 -22.00 4.13 -17.78
CA GLY A 626 -23.13 3.34 -18.24
C GLY A 626 -23.36 2.14 -17.36
N PHE A 627 -24.51 1.51 -17.55
CA PHE A 627 -24.95 0.39 -16.76
C PHE A 627 -25.81 -0.58 -17.57
N THR A 628 -25.77 -1.83 -17.12
CA THR A 628 -26.66 -2.93 -17.51
C THR A 628 -27.66 -3.15 -16.38
N GLY A 629 -28.46 -4.22 -16.43
CA GLY A 629 -29.29 -4.61 -15.29
C GLY A 629 -28.48 -5.10 -14.07
N ASP A 630 -27.19 -5.41 -14.25
CA ASP A 630 -26.37 -6.10 -13.26
C ASP A 630 -25.33 -5.17 -12.61
N TYR A 631 -24.65 -4.33 -13.41
CA TYR A 631 -23.58 -3.46 -12.94
C TYR A 631 -23.61 -2.04 -13.53
N VAL A 632 -23.08 -1.10 -12.77
CA VAL A 632 -22.74 0.26 -13.19
C VAL A 632 -21.23 0.37 -13.33
N THR A 633 -20.77 0.84 -14.49
CA THR A 633 -19.35 1.02 -14.78
C THR A 633 -19.08 2.43 -15.25
N GLY A 634 -18.11 3.08 -14.61
CA GLY A 634 -17.58 4.37 -15.01
C GLY A 634 -16.17 4.22 -15.59
N VAL A 635 -15.91 4.92 -16.69
CA VAL A 635 -14.59 5.04 -17.31
C VAL A 635 -14.25 6.52 -17.50
N TRP A 636 -13.06 6.90 -17.05
CA TRP A 636 -12.47 8.21 -17.30
C TRP A 636 -11.13 8.07 -18.04
N MET A 637 -10.84 9.01 -18.93
CA MET A 637 -9.53 9.21 -19.55
C MET A 637 -9.12 10.69 -19.52
N GLY A 638 -7.84 10.94 -19.27
CA GLY A 638 -7.29 12.30 -19.19
C GLY A 638 -5.78 12.31 -18.96
N ASN A 639 -5.15 13.49 -19.03
CA ASN A 639 -3.74 13.67 -18.65
C ASN A 639 -3.62 14.23 -17.22
N ASP A 640 -2.64 13.74 -16.46
CA ASP A 640 -2.38 14.25 -15.10
C ASP A 640 -1.97 15.72 -15.08
N ASP A 641 -1.27 16.18 -16.11
CA ASP A 641 -0.84 17.58 -16.27
C ASP A 641 -1.93 18.48 -16.87
N ASN A 642 -3.17 17.98 -16.98
CA ASN A 642 -4.33 18.70 -17.55
C ASN A 642 -4.16 19.14 -19.01
N LYS A 643 -3.19 18.59 -19.75
CA LYS A 643 -3.10 18.87 -21.19
C LYS A 643 -4.29 18.28 -21.95
N PRO A 644 -4.78 18.97 -23.00
CA PRO A 644 -5.84 18.45 -23.87
C PRO A 644 -5.50 17.08 -24.46
N LEU A 645 -6.51 16.23 -24.57
CA LEU A 645 -6.48 14.98 -25.31
C LEU A 645 -6.57 15.25 -26.81
N THR A 646 -5.88 14.43 -27.60
CA THR A 646 -5.94 14.50 -29.07
C THR A 646 -6.78 13.34 -29.59
N GLY A 647 -7.92 13.63 -30.22
CA GLY A 647 -8.77 12.62 -30.86
C GLY A 647 -9.53 11.70 -29.89
N VAL A 648 -9.55 12.01 -28.58
CA VAL A 648 -10.28 11.24 -27.57
C VAL A 648 -11.52 12.02 -27.14
N THR A 649 -12.68 11.39 -27.26
CA THR A 649 -13.97 11.90 -26.76
C THR A 649 -14.64 10.81 -25.95
N GLY A 650 -15.65 11.16 -25.15
CA GLY A 650 -16.37 10.21 -24.29
C GLY A 650 -17.04 9.07 -25.05
N GLY A 651 -17.46 9.31 -26.31
CA GLY A 651 -18.03 8.28 -27.19
C GLY A 651 -17.00 7.46 -27.97
N GLY A 652 -15.71 7.77 -27.83
CA GLY A 652 -14.59 7.06 -28.44
C GLY A 652 -14.00 6.03 -27.48
N LEU A 653 -12.71 6.20 -27.13
CA LEU A 653 -11.96 5.24 -26.30
C LEU A 653 -12.61 4.94 -24.93
N PRO A 654 -13.15 5.89 -24.15
CA PRO A 654 -13.82 5.55 -22.88
C PRO A 654 -15.02 4.62 -23.05
N ALA A 655 -15.82 4.80 -24.10
CA ALA A 655 -16.95 3.92 -24.40
C ALA A 655 -16.49 2.53 -24.89
N GLU A 656 -15.39 2.45 -25.64
CA GLU A 656 -14.78 1.17 -26.04
C GLU A 656 -14.18 0.42 -24.84
N ILE A 657 -13.49 1.12 -23.93
CA ILE A 657 -13.00 0.51 -22.68
C ILE A 657 -14.19 -0.01 -21.88
N TRP A 658 -15.25 0.78 -21.74
CA TRP A 658 -16.46 0.34 -21.05
C TRP A 658 -17.05 -0.93 -21.70
N HIS A 659 -17.13 -0.96 -23.04
CA HIS A 659 -17.60 -2.14 -23.77
C HIS A 659 -16.75 -3.37 -23.48
N GLU A 660 -15.42 -3.26 -23.61
CA GLU A 660 -14.49 -4.37 -23.36
C GLU A 660 -14.57 -4.89 -21.92
N VAL A 661 -14.69 -3.99 -20.94
CA VAL A 661 -14.87 -4.36 -19.54
C VAL A 661 -16.17 -5.15 -19.37
N MET A 662 -17.29 -4.59 -19.82
CA MET A 662 -18.61 -5.20 -19.58
C MET A 662 -18.84 -6.48 -20.39
N ALA A 663 -18.31 -6.56 -21.61
CA ALA A 663 -18.36 -7.78 -22.42
C ALA A 663 -17.64 -8.95 -21.73
N ARG A 664 -16.53 -8.69 -21.03
CA ARG A 664 -15.78 -9.72 -20.27
C ARG A 664 -16.42 -10.03 -18.93
N VAL A 665 -16.86 -9.00 -18.21
CA VAL A 665 -17.49 -9.14 -16.88
C VAL A 665 -18.79 -9.93 -16.99
N GLU A 666 -19.60 -9.67 -18.01
CA GLU A 666 -20.94 -10.28 -18.14
C GLU A 666 -21.03 -11.42 -19.17
N ALA A 667 -19.89 -11.92 -19.66
CA ALA A 667 -19.84 -13.01 -20.63
C ALA A 667 -20.63 -14.26 -20.16
N ASP A 668 -20.51 -14.59 -18.87
CA ASP A 668 -21.07 -15.79 -18.25
C ASP A 668 -22.31 -15.52 -17.38
N ILE A 669 -22.83 -14.29 -17.42
CA ILE A 669 -24.01 -13.88 -16.67
C ILE A 669 -25.22 -13.94 -17.63
N PRO A 670 -26.43 -14.34 -17.22
CA PRO A 670 -27.62 -14.16 -18.05
C PRO A 670 -27.99 -12.67 -18.20
N PRO A 671 -28.46 -12.18 -19.37
CA PRO A 671 -28.90 -10.79 -19.52
C PRO A 671 -30.07 -10.42 -18.61
N THR A 672 -29.87 -9.47 -17.70
CA THR A 672 -30.94 -8.86 -16.90
C THR A 672 -31.52 -7.64 -17.64
N PRO A 673 -32.84 -7.55 -17.86
CA PRO A 673 -33.47 -6.38 -18.47
C PRO A 673 -33.30 -5.12 -17.62
N LEU A 674 -33.14 -3.96 -18.26
CA LEU A 674 -33.08 -2.69 -17.55
C LEU A 674 -34.44 -2.32 -16.93
N PRO A 675 -34.45 -1.73 -15.72
CA PRO A 675 -35.68 -1.22 -15.10
C PRO A 675 -36.08 0.11 -15.75
N MET A 676 -36.51 0.05 -17.01
CA MET A 676 -36.94 1.21 -17.80
C MET A 676 -38.42 1.14 -18.16
N ILE A 677 -39.02 2.29 -18.45
CA ILE A 677 -40.37 2.34 -19.01
C ILE A 677 -40.32 1.89 -20.48
N ARG A 678 -41.33 1.14 -20.92
CA ARG A 678 -41.46 0.82 -22.34
C ARG A 678 -42.24 1.93 -23.05
N PRO A 679 -41.89 2.32 -24.29
CA PRO A 679 -42.49 3.48 -24.97
C PRO A 679 -44.02 3.43 -25.13
N ASP A 680 -44.59 2.23 -25.18
CA ASP A 680 -46.03 1.95 -25.23
C ASP A 680 -46.77 2.27 -23.91
N GLN A 681 -46.04 2.58 -22.84
CA GLN A 681 -46.57 2.85 -21.51
C GLN A 681 -46.63 4.35 -21.17
N VAL A 682 -46.20 5.25 -22.06
CA VAL A 682 -46.16 6.71 -21.82
C VAL A 682 -47.14 7.44 -22.75
N PRO A 683 -47.97 8.38 -22.24
CA PRO A 683 -48.87 9.19 -23.05
C PRO A 683 -48.14 9.96 -24.17
N ALA A 684 -48.86 10.27 -25.26
CA ALA A 684 -48.37 11.09 -26.36
C ALA A 684 -47.92 12.50 -25.89
N PRO A 685 -46.94 13.13 -26.57
CA PRO A 685 -46.32 14.39 -26.14
C PRO A 685 -47.32 15.51 -25.84
N ALA A 686 -47.18 16.14 -24.68
CA ALA A 686 -47.85 17.40 -24.34
C ALA A 686 -47.03 18.59 -24.87
N TRP A 687 -47.67 19.47 -25.64
CA TRP A 687 -47.07 20.70 -26.16
C TRP A 687 -46.75 21.69 -25.03
N PRO A 688 -45.77 22.60 -25.22
CA PRO A 688 -45.40 23.59 -24.20
C PRO A 688 -46.62 24.43 -23.76
N GLY A 689 -47.00 24.34 -22.48
CA GLY A 689 -48.12 25.09 -21.89
C GLY A 689 -49.27 24.27 -21.31
N GLN A 690 -49.30 22.94 -21.51
CA GLN A 690 -50.26 22.07 -20.82
C GLN A 690 -49.61 21.37 -19.63
N ARG A 691 -50.13 21.66 -18.42
CA ARG A 691 -49.85 20.83 -17.23
C ARG A 691 -50.65 19.52 -17.37
N TYR A 692 -49.99 18.40 -17.11
CA TYR A 692 -50.65 17.12 -16.97
C TYR A 692 -51.40 17.10 -15.63
N GLU A 693 -52.73 17.10 -15.64
CA GLU A 693 -53.50 16.63 -14.49
C GLU A 693 -53.45 15.10 -14.53
N ALA A 694 -52.78 14.50 -13.54
CA ALA A 694 -52.79 13.06 -13.38
C ALA A 694 -54.25 12.61 -13.20
N GLY A 695 -54.82 12.02 -14.25
CA GLY A 695 -56.17 11.48 -14.25
C GLY A 695 -56.34 10.50 -13.11
N GLY A 696 -57.29 10.81 -12.22
CA GLY A 696 -57.66 9.97 -11.10
C GLY A 696 -58.17 8.61 -11.57
N GLN A 697 -57.41 7.56 -11.24
CA GLN A 697 -57.99 6.27 -10.96
C GLN A 697 -58.13 6.14 -9.45
N GLY A 698 -59.38 6.02 -9.01
CA GLY A 698 -59.78 6.10 -7.61
C GLY A 698 -59.14 5.02 -6.75
N VAL A 699 -58.58 5.46 -5.63
CA VAL A 699 -58.34 4.62 -4.45
C VAL A 699 -59.66 4.54 -3.68
N PRO A 700 -60.16 3.34 -3.30
CA PRO A 700 -61.38 3.24 -2.50
C PRO A 700 -61.13 3.75 -1.07
N GLY A 701 -61.81 4.84 -0.73
CA GLY A 701 -62.33 5.16 0.60
C GLY A 701 -61.38 5.12 1.81
N THR A 702 -60.85 6.28 2.18
CA THR A 702 -60.58 6.61 3.58
C THR A 702 -61.40 7.84 3.96
N GLN A 703 -62.23 7.69 5.00
CA GLN A 703 -63.08 8.73 5.56
C GLN A 703 -62.23 9.92 6.07
N PRO A 704 -62.79 11.15 6.12
CA PRO A 704 -62.05 12.30 6.60
C PRO A 704 -61.79 12.17 8.11
N GLN A 705 -60.53 11.99 8.50
CA GLN A 705 -60.12 12.19 9.89
C GLN A 705 -60.12 13.70 10.20
N GLN A 706 -60.80 14.04 11.28
CA GLN A 706 -60.82 15.37 11.90
C GLN A 706 -59.41 15.88 12.21
N PRO A 707 -59.20 17.21 12.26
CA PRO A 707 -57.89 17.77 12.56
C PRO A 707 -57.42 17.33 13.94
N ALA A 708 -56.27 16.66 14.00
CA ALA A 708 -55.62 16.33 15.25
C ALA A 708 -55.23 17.62 15.99
N GLN A 709 -55.78 17.79 17.18
CA GLN A 709 -55.36 18.79 18.16
C GLN A 709 -53.88 18.55 18.49
N GLN A 710 -53.08 19.62 18.41
CA GLN A 710 -51.74 19.68 18.97
C GLN A 710 -51.82 19.39 20.47
N ALA A 711 -51.20 18.29 20.92
CA ALA A 711 -50.98 18.02 22.34
C ALA A 711 -49.60 18.58 22.75
N PRO A 712 -49.45 19.12 23.98
CA PRO A 712 -48.33 19.95 24.37
C PRO A 712 -47.14 19.11 24.87
N ALA A 713 -45.95 19.37 24.34
CA ALA A 713 -44.70 18.74 24.77
C ALA A 713 -44.09 19.34 26.06
N ASP A 714 -44.79 20.26 26.73
CA ASP A 714 -44.22 21.02 27.87
C ASP A 714 -44.60 20.48 29.26
N GLN A 715 -45.37 19.39 29.38
CA GLN A 715 -45.82 18.88 30.69
C GLN A 715 -44.94 17.77 31.30
N THR A 716 -44.10 17.09 30.52
CA THR A 716 -43.25 16.00 31.03
C THR A 716 -41.95 16.47 31.69
N ILE A 717 -41.50 17.70 31.44
CA ILE A 717 -40.28 18.27 32.06
C ILE A 717 -40.58 18.88 33.44
N LEU A 718 -41.78 19.42 33.64
CA LEU A 718 -42.20 20.03 34.92
C LEU A 718 -42.58 18.98 35.98
N ASP A 719 -43.09 17.81 35.59
CA ASP A 719 -43.39 16.70 36.52
C ASP A 719 -42.13 16.00 37.04
N ILE A 720 -41.03 16.02 36.28
CA ILE A 720 -39.74 15.45 36.69
C ILE A 720 -38.97 16.41 37.63
N LEU A 721 -39.12 17.72 37.44
CA LEU A 721 -38.51 18.73 38.33
C LEU A 721 -39.27 18.88 39.67
N GLY A 722 -40.59 18.66 39.68
CA GLY A 722 -41.40 18.64 40.91
C GLY A 722 -41.12 17.44 41.84
N ALA A 723 -40.55 16.35 41.32
CA ALA A 723 -40.18 15.17 42.09
C ALA A 723 -38.79 15.28 42.76
N ILE A 724 -37.93 16.21 42.30
CA ILE A 724 -36.56 16.39 42.79
C ILE A 724 -36.46 17.52 43.83
N LEU A 725 -37.33 18.53 43.79
CA LEU A 725 -37.33 19.64 44.73
C LEU A 725 -38.58 19.58 45.61
N GLY A 726 -38.44 18.88 46.75
CA GLY A 726 -39.52 18.60 47.69
C GLY A 726 -40.31 19.84 48.15
N ARG A 727 -41.63 19.66 48.24
CA ARG A 727 -42.58 20.59 48.87
C ARG A 727 -42.14 21.01 50.27
N ARG A 728 -42.06 22.32 50.50
CA ARG A 728 -42.34 22.95 51.81
C ARG A 728 -43.11 24.24 51.57
N ASN A 729 -44.39 24.19 51.98
CA ASN A 729 -45.41 25.22 52.23
C ASN A 729 -45.38 26.52 51.41
#